data_AF-A0A3N5H4P4-F1
#
_entry.id   AF-A0A3N5H4P4-F1
#
_cell.length_a   1.000
_cell.length_b   1.000
_cell.length_c   1.000
_cell.angle_alpha   90.00
_cell.angle_beta   90.00
_cell.angle_gamma   90.00
#
_symmetry.space_group_name_H-M   'P 1'
#
loop_
_entity.id
_entity.type
_entity.pdbx_description
1 polymer ?
#
loop_
_entity_poly.entity_id
_entity_poly.type
_entity_poly.pdbx_seq_one_letter_code
_entity_poly.pdbx_strand_id
1 'polypeptide(L)'
;MSFARTRFATLIDKVNQPSWLGALGFLIIIVLLWLPFGWKTTDIGDGWINLSIVEQGTPINLGGGRPLVYLPWKLGSLITQDSFIGVRFVFAALFWGKAFVVYTLLRKMRLADASLAFLITIVFILHPADQSNFVMRALGRQTGTFFYFLSVLLMVLACQRSNPLYFIGMLIAEGMSALISEQGFVIIMLTPLLMLLCKEGSNRKKAGIAAAWLVVLALCIVNFIGGEKPYQSGLLEGGLKSDPLQFLGDVALSNLVAYRRIFFDGWIKAALALRDFQYRFLFIALVITLLVGCAAWLLNRSKDEERCEENSARYFTILILGSLVMVGASFFPYSLTIKRYSTFHVFYYGAAGAALIMGLIYAQMIRRIPRYKEATKAVLWGLTIFLAAFLGLEQQNALLVQSRGQQQVLLNIVEQAPALKPNVTIVLLADAGKSPFEGSAVFRNALNWTYQALPKQWQALQCAQTENRCEFVENGINGNIQGNKFFVPYENVIFFQYNTKKTALLAQFPKEYQQEGVTYNYHPYDLIAGYVPFPERPQHAFDLLPAPSRLSPQGWSSAGQTLNDRRVCDVSHSGQCSLLFYGDGNRAAFWQEIKASGDAGERLELLLWGKSQQPAAGTMPIAILTVFYNDGSAEEFAVPSQLSGDWTLNQVAVEVKKPYTHLLVSLSPNLQPGMVWLDDMSLVKDNTEEITAKNPSFEQ
;
A
#
# COMPACT_ATOMS: atom_id res chain seq x y z
N MET A 1 -21.38 -17.11 39.28
CA MET A 1 -20.04 -16.51 39.04
C MET A 1 -18.86 -17.41 39.43
N SER A 2 -18.90 -18.16 40.54
CA SER A 2 -17.82 -19.10 40.94
C SER A 2 -17.46 -20.13 39.84
N PHE A 3 -18.46 -20.78 39.23
CA PHE A 3 -18.26 -21.81 38.19
C PHE A 3 -17.65 -21.28 36.87
N ALA A 4 -17.92 -20.02 36.53
CA ALA A 4 -17.33 -19.38 35.35
C ALA A 4 -15.87 -18.99 35.60
N ARG A 5 -15.52 -18.60 36.84
CA ARG A 5 -14.13 -18.30 37.24
C ARG A 5 -13.26 -19.55 37.24
N THR A 6 -13.75 -20.69 37.74
CA THR A 6 -12.99 -21.96 37.73
C THR A 6 -12.83 -22.53 36.33
N ARG A 7 -13.83 -22.43 35.45
CA ARG A 7 -13.68 -22.84 34.04
C ARG A 7 -12.77 -21.92 33.24
N PHE A 8 -12.78 -20.61 33.49
CA PHE A 8 -11.87 -19.67 32.82
C PHE A 8 -10.42 -19.84 33.29
N ALA A 9 -10.20 -20.02 34.60
CA ALA A 9 -8.88 -20.31 35.16
C ALA A 9 -8.33 -21.67 34.68
N THR A 10 -9.15 -22.72 34.64
CA THR A 10 -8.73 -24.02 34.08
C THR A 10 -8.56 -24.01 32.56
N LEU A 11 -9.26 -23.12 31.83
CA LEU A 11 -8.99 -22.89 30.42
C LEU A 11 -7.61 -22.23 30.25
N ILE A 12 -7.31 -21.20 31.05
CA ILE A 12 -6.00 -20.52 31.07
C ILE A 12 -4.87 -21.48 31.45
N ASP A 13 -5.06 -22.33 32.46
CA ASP A 13 -4.06 -23.32 32.88
C ASP A 13 -3.87 -24.45 31.86
N LYS A 14 -4.93 -24.82 31.12
CA LYS A 14 -4.84 -25.86 30.08
C LYS A 14 -4.24 -25.37 28.77
N VAL A 15 -4.20 -24.06 28.52
CA VAL A 15 -3.46 -23.57 27.37
C VAL A 15 -2.01 -23.33 27.78
N ASN A 16 -1.13 -24.23 27.35
CA ASN A 16 0.33 -24.15 27.50
C ASN A 16 0.82 -22.69 27.52
N GLN A 17 1.17 -22.19 28.72
CA GLN A 17 1.63 -20.81 28.94
C GLN A 17 2.69 -20.34 27.91
N PRO A 18 3.65 -21.17 27.46
CA PRO A 18 4.64 -20.75 26.46
C PRO A 18 4.05 -20.45 25.07
N SER A 19 2.92 -21.08 24.71
CA SER A 19 2.30 -20.86 23.40
C SER A 19 1.68 -19.47 23.28
N TRP A 20 0.97 -19.03 24.32
CA TRP A 20 0.39 -17.69 24.36
C TRP A 20 1.44 -16.59 24.51
N LEU A 21 2.47 -16.81 25.33
CA LEU A 21 3.57 -15.86 25.48
C LEU A 21 4.28 -15.63 24.13
N GLY A 22 4.54 -16.71 23.37
CA GLY A 22 5.08 -16.60 22.02
C GLY A 22 4.14 -15.83 21.08
N ALA A 23 2.85 -16.20 21.05
CA ALA A 23 1.83 -15.54 20.22
C ALA A 23 1.70 -14.04 20.51
N LEU A 24 1.68 -13.66 21.78
CA LEU A 24 1.63 -12.26 22.23
C LEU A 24 2.92 -11.51 21.87
N GLY A 25 4.08 -12.15 22.06
CA GLY A 25 5.36 -11.61 21.63
C GLY A 25 5.37 -11.28 20.14
N PHE A 26 4.92 -12.20 19.28
CA PHE A 26 4.80 -11.94 17.84
C PHE A 26 3.83 -10.80 17.53
N LEU A 27 2.69 -10.73 18.22
CA LEU A 27 1.71 -9.66 18.01
C LEU A 27 2.31 -8.28 18.30
N ILE A 28 2.99 -8.13 19.44
CA ILE A 28 3.64 -6.87 19.83
C ILE A 28 4.67 -6.45 18.79
N ILE A 29 5.51 -7.38 18.31
CA ILE A 29 6.55 -7.09 17.31
C ILE A 29 5.92 -6.64 15.99
N ILE A 30 4.85 -7.30 15.55
CA ILE A 30 4.15 -6.93 14.31
C ILE A 30 3.49 -5.56 14.45
N VAL A 31 2.86 -5.26 15.58
CA VAL A 31 2.32 -3.91 15.83
C VAL A 31 3.42 -2.86 15.74
N LEU A 32 4.58 -3.09 16.36
CA LEU A 32 5.71 -2.15 16.32
C LEU A 32 6.32 -1.99 14.92
N LEU A 33 6.27 -3.03 14.09
CA LEU A 33 6.74 -2.96 12.72
C LEU A 33 5.79 -2.18 11.80
N TRP A 34 4.48 -2.12 12.10
CA TRP A 34 3.49 -1.42 11.27
C TRP A 34 3.20 0.01 11.77
N LEU A 35 3.24 0.24 13.08
CA LEU A 35 2.87 1.51 13.71
C LEU A 35 3.56 2.76 13.09
N PRO A 36 4.86 2.76 12.74
CA PRO A 36 5.54 3.96 12.26
C PRO A 36 5.09 4.43 10.87
N PHE A 37 4.46 3.55 10.08
CA PHE A 37 4.18 3.81 8.66
C PHE A 37 2.72 4.20 8.37
N GLY A 38 1.83 4.01 9.35
CA GLY A 38 0.39 4.21 9.17
C GLY A 38 -0.29 3.06 8.42
N TRP A 39 -1.62 3.10 8.36
CA TRP A 39 -2.44 2.02 7.79
C TRP A 39 -2.94 2.30 6.38
N LYS A 40 -2.88 3.54 5.86
CA LYS A 40 -3.35 3.87 4.49
C LYS A 40 -2.25 3.89 3.43
N THR A 41 -1.08 3.34 3.74
CA THR A 41 -0.07 3.11 2.72
C THR A 41 -0.62 2.11 1.69
N THR A 42 -0.72 2.52 0.43
CA THR A 42 -1.20 1.75 -0.73
C THR A 42 -0.13 0.76 -1.23
N ASP A 43 -0.51 -0.16 -2.13
CA ASP A 43 0.48 -0.95 -2.86
C ASP A 43 1.16 -0.09 -3.93
N ILE A 44 2.24 -0.62 -4.49
CA ILE A 44 3.08 0.04 -5.50
C ILE A 44 3.08 -0.68 -6.86
N GLY A 45 2.41 -1.84 -6.96
CA GLY A 45 2.36 -2.66 -8.17
C GLY A 45 1.02 -3.37 -8.32
N ASP A 46 1.07 -4.71 -8.40
CA ASP A 46 -0.10 -5.56 -8.71
C ASP A 46 -1.28 -5.40 -7.76
N GLY A 47 -1.09 -4.88 -6.55
CA GLY A 47 -2.19 -4.64 -5.61
C GLY A 47 -3.23 -3.64 -6.09
N TRP A 48 -2.85 -2.65 -6.92
CA TRP A 48 -3.82 -1.78 -7.58
C TRP A 48 -4.75 -2.57 -8.51
N ILE A 49 -4.19 -3.56 -9.20
CA ILE A 49 -4.93 -4.44 -10.11
C ILE A 49 -5.81 -5.39 -9.29
N ASN A 50 -5.22 -6.08 -8.31
CA ASN A 50 -5.90 -7.10 -7.52
C ASN A 50 -7.06 -6.52 -6.71
N LEU A 51 -6.88 -5.36 -6.07
CA LEU A 51 -7.94 -4.71 -5.30
C LEU A 51 -9.07 -4.23 -6.22
N SER A 52 -8.75 -3.61 -7.35
CA SER A 52 -9.75 -3.19 -8.34
C SER A 52 -10.58 -4.36 -8.86
N ILE A 53 -9.97 -5.52 -9.13
CA ILE A 53 -10.69 -6.72 -9.61
C ILE A 53 -11.69 -7.22 -8.57
N VAL A 54 -11.30 -7.31 -7.29
CA VAL A 54 -12.17 -7.86 -6.24
C VAL A 54 -13.31 -6.93 -5.82
N GLU A 55 -13.10 -5.62 -5.91
CA GLU A 55 -14.11 -4.61 -5.61
C GLU A 55 -15.11 -4.43 -6.76
N GLN A 56 -14.70 -4.67 -8.01
CA GLN A 56 -15.61 -4.76 -9.16
C GLN A 56 -16.53 -6.01 -9.11
N GLY A 57 -16.42 -6.85 -8.08
CA GLY A 57 -17.27 -8.03 -7.92
C GLY A 57 -16.90 -9.19 -8.85
N THR A 58 -15.70 -9.18 -9.43
CA THR A 58 -15.23 -10.28 -10.30
C THR A 58 -15.30 -11.60 -9.52
N PRO A 59 -16.05 -12.60 -10.00
CA PRO A 59 -16.15 -13.89 -9.33
C PRO A 59 -14.78 -14.58 -9.31
N ILE A 60 -14.54 -15.38 -8.27
CA ILE A 60 -13.33 -16.21 -8.18
C ILE A 60 -13.33 -17.20 -9.36
N ASN A 61 -12.44 -16.99 -10.32
CA ASN A 61 -12.30 -17.87 -11.47
C ASN A 61 -11.53 -19.14 -11.06
N LEU A 62 -12.26 -20.21 -10.78
CA LEU A 62 -11.68 -21.52 -10.42
C LEU A 62 -10.84 -22.14 -11.56
N GLY A 63 -11.12 -21.78 -12.82
CA GLY A 63 -10.36 -22.23 -13.99
C GLY A 63 -9.08 -21.43 -14.28
N GLY A 64 -8.78 -20.38 -13.52
CA GLY A 64 -7.51 -19.65 -13.64
C GLY A 64 -6.35 -20.44 -13.03
N GLY A 65 -5.12 -20.18 -13.48
CA GLY A 65 -3.93 -20.86 -12.96
C GLY A 65 -3.65 -20.62 -11.46
N ARG A 66 -4.20 -19.57 -10.86
CA ARG A 66 -4.14 -19.30 -9.41
C ARG A 66 -5.51 -18.86 -8.91
N PRO A 67 -6.47 -19.79 -8.79
CA PRO A 67 -7.86 -19.39 -8.59
C PRO A 67 -8.08 -18.65 -7.27
N LEU A 68 -7.27 -18.95 -6.24
CA LEU A 68 -7.43 -18.35 -4.92
C LEU A 68 -6.51 -17.13 -4.67
N VAL A 69 -5.76 -16.65 -5.67
CA VAL A 69 -4.82 -15.51 -5.47
C VAL A 69 -5.52 -14.23 -4.97
N TYR A 70 -6.79 -14.05 -5.35
CA TYR A 70 -7.60 -12.89 -4.96
C TYR A 70 -8.28 -13.04 -3.60
N LEU A 71 -8.27 -14.24 -3.00
CA LEU A 71 -8.90 -14.49 -1.70
C LEU A 71 -8.45 -13.50 -0.60
N PRO A 72 -7.14 -13.30 -0.33
CA PRO A 72 -6.73 -12.36 0.72
C PRO A 72 -7.08 -10.91 0.39
N TRP A 73 -7.12 -10.54 -0.90
CA TRP A 73 -7.57 -9.21 -1.33
C TRP A 73 -9.07 -9.00 -1.07
N LYS A 74 -9.89 -10.02 -1.36
CA LYS A 74 -11.32 -10.00 -1.06
C LYS A 74 -11.58 -9.90 0.44
N LEU A 75 -10.83 -10.63 1.26
CA LEU A 75 -10.92 -10.48 2.72
C LEU A 75 -10.56 -9.06 3.17
N GLY A 76 -9.54 -8.45 2.58
CA GLY A 76 -9.17 -7.06 2.85
C GLY A 76 -10.27 -6.06 2.50
N SER A 77 -10.87 -6.19 1.30
CA SER A 77 -11.95 -5.28 0.87
C SER A 77 -13.26 -5.47 1.63
N LEU A 78 -13.48 -6.63 2.26
CA LEU A 78 -14.61 -6.85 3.17
C LEU A 78 -14.41 -6.14 4.53
N ILE A 79 -13.17 -5.90 4.97
CA ILE A 79 -12.88 -5.19 6.22
C ILE A 79 -13.02 -3.68 6.02
N THR A 80 -12.40 -3.15 4.96
CA THR A 80 -12.57 -1.75 4.56
C THR A 80 -12.80 -1.71 3.06
N GLN A 81 -14.01 -1.31 2.66
CA GLN A 81 -14.28 -0.98 1.26
C GLN A 81 -13.52 0.29 0.89
N ASP A 82 -13.13 0.43 -0.37
CA ASP A 82 -12.57 1.67 -0.93
C ASP A 82 -11.26 2.12 -0.25
N SER A 83 -10.54 1.20 0.39
CA SER A 83 -9.30 1.49 1.12
C SER A 83 -8.36 0.29 1.23
N PHE A 84 -7.05 0.55 1.27
CA PHE A 84 -6.02 -0.48 1.50
C PHE A 84 -5.86 -0.86 2.98
N ILE A 85 -6.54 -0.18 3.91
CA ILE A 85 -6.43 -0.44 5.36
C ILE A 85 -6.75 -1.90 5.69
N GLY A 86 -7.86 -2.44 5.16
CA GLY A 86 -8.28 -3.81 5.38
C GLY A 86 -7.28 -4.82 4.82
N VAL A 87 -6.71 -4.55 3.64
CA VAL A 87 -5.64 -5.37 3.06
C VAL A 87 -4.39 -5.36 3.96
N ARG A 88 -4.02 -4.20 4.50
CA ARG A 88 -2.90 -4.07 5.47
C ARG A 88 -3.15 -4.86 6.76
N PHE A 89 -4.39 -4.87 7.26
CA PHE A 89 -4.76 -5.69 8.42
C PHE A 89 -4.66 -7.19 8.13
N VAL A 90 -5.21 -7.65 7.00
CA VAL A 90 -5.04 -9.06 6.57
C VAL A 90 -3.56 -9.38 6.47
N PHE A 91 -2.75 -8.47 5.92
CA PHE A 91 -1.32 -8.70 5.76
C PHE A 91 -0.59 -8.83 7.11
N ALA A 92 -0.85 -7.94 8.06
CA ALA A 92 -0.32 -8.03 9.42
C ALA A 92 -0.78 -9.31 10.13
N ALA A 93 -2.05 -9.69 9.97
CA ALA A 93 -2.61 -10.92 10.53
C ALA A 93 -1.94 -12.18 9.95
N LEU A 94 -1.61 -12.19 8.66
CA LEU A 94 -0.84 -13.27 8.04
C LEU A 94 0.58 -13.36 8.59
N PHE A 95 1.23 -12.21 8.86
CA PHE A 95 2.53 -12.19 9.52
C PHE A 95 2.49 -12.78 10.93
N TRP A 96 1.42 -12.49 11.66
CA TRP A 96 1.22 -13.01 13.00
C TRP A 96 0.91 -14.51 12.97
N GLY A 97 -0.02 -14.91 12.10
CA GLY A 97 -0.41 -16.29 11.88
C GLY A 97 0.76 -17.16 11.46
N LYS A 98 1.57 -16.73 10.48
CA LYS A 98 2.74 -17.50 10.02
C LYS A 98 3.76 -17.67 11.14
N ALA A 99 4.02 -16.62 11.93
CA ALA A 99 4.92 -16.69 13.06
C ALA A 99 4.41 -17.72 14.10
N PHE A 100 3.15 -17.59 14.50
CA PHE A 100 2.55 -18.47 15.49
C PHE A 100 2.54 -19.95 15.04
N VAL A 101 2.21 -20.21 13.78
CA VAL A 101 2.19 -21.56 13.21
C VAL A 101 3.58 -22.17 13.15
N VAL A 102 4.59 -21.45 12.66
CA VAL A 102 5.98 -21.95 12.59
C VAL A 102 6.54 -22.21 13.98
N TYR A 103 6.32 -21.27 14.91
CA TYR A 103 6.69 -21.46 16.31
C TYR A 103 6.05 -22.72 16.90
N THR A 104 4.74 -22.91 16.69
CA THR A 104 4.02 -24.08 17.19
C THR A 104 4.52 -25.37 16.53
N LEU A 105 4.83 -25.33 15.23
CA LEU A 105 5.38 -26.46 14.48
C LEU A 105 6.73 -26.90 15.06
N LEU A 106 7.66 -25.95 15.25
CA LEU A 106 8.98 -26.24 15.84
C LEU A 106 8.85 -26.87 17.23
N ARG A 107 7.90 -26.39 18.03
CA ARG A 107 7.59 -26.92 19.37
C ARG A 107 7.00 -28.32 19.32
N LYS A 108 6.01 -28.56 18.46
CA LYS A 108 5.31 -29.85 18.35
C LYS A 108 6.19 -30.95 17.78
N MET A 109 7.13 -30.59 16.90
CA MET A 109 8.14 -31.51 16.37
C MET A 109 9.33 -31.71 17.33
N ARG A 110 9.37 -30.99 18.47
CA ARG A 110 10.49 -31.01 19.42
C ARG A 110 11.83 -30.63 18.74
N LEU A 111 11.77 -29.71 17.78
CA LEU A 111 12.94 -29.21 17.04
C LEU A 111 13.75 -28.19 17.84
N ALA A 112 13.06 -27.45 18.72
CA ALA A 112 13.63 -26.37 19.51
C ALA A 112 12.83 -26.18 20.82
N ASP A 113 13.52 -25.69 21.86
CA ASP A 113 12.89 -25.17 23.08
C ASP A 113 12.04 -23.92 22.77
N ALA A 114 11.21 -23.44 23.72
CA ALA A 114 10.34 -22.28 23.47
C ALA A 114 11.11 -21.02 23.09
N SER A 115 12.23 -20.76 23.75
CA SER A 115 13.04 -19.58 23.50
C SER A 115 13.65 -19.62 22.09
N LEU A 116 14.25 -20.73 21.70
CA LEU A 116 14.89 -20.94 20.41
C LEU A 116 13.87 -20.99 19.27
N ALA A 117 12.73 -21.67 19.46
CA ALA A 117 11.66 -21.69 18.47
C ALA A 117 11.13 -20.27 18.20
N PHE A 118 10.97 -19.47 19.26
CA PHE A 118 10.55 -18.07 19.14
C PHE A 118 11.57 -17.25 18.35
N LEU A 119 12.86 -17.34 18.71
CA LEU A 119 13.95 -16.61 18.06
C LEU A 119 14.13 -17.00 16.58
N ILE A 120 14.08 -18.30 16.24
CA ILE A 120 14.09 -18.78 14.84
C ILE A 120 12.92 -18.19 14.06
N THR A 121 11.73 -18.17 14.67
CA THR A 121 10.53 -17.64 14.02
C THR A 121 10.63 -16.14 13.76
N ILE A 122 11.21 -15.35 14.68
CA ILE A 122 11.47 -13.92 14.46
C ILE A 122 12.42 -13.71 13.27
N VAL A 123 13.51 -14.47 13.20
CA VAL A 123 14.45 -14.37 12.08
C VAL A 123 13.79 -14.80 10.77
N PHE A 124 12.93 -15.81 10.78
CA PHE A 124 12.14 -16.20 9.61
C PHE A 124 11.26 -15.06 9.11
N ILE A 125 10.45 -14.45 9.98
CA ILE A 125 9.50 -13.41 9.54
C ILE A 125 10.17 -12.10 9.18
N LEU A 126 11.40 -11.83 9.63
CA LEU A 126 12.18 -10.61 9.34
C LEU A 126 13.41 -10.88 8.46
N HIS A 127 13.44 -12.02 7.78
CA HIS A 127 14.67 -12.48 7.13
C HIS A 127 15.17 -11.47 6.06
N PRO A 128 16.41 -10.94 6.17
CA PRO A 128 16.90 -9.84 5.32
C PRO A 128 16.93 -10.11 3.81
N ALA A 129 17.08 -11.37 3.42
CA ALA A 129 17.11 -11.75 2.02
C ALA A 129 15.76 -11.60 1.29
N ASP A 130 14.65 -11.59 2.04
CA ASP A 130 13.33 -11.35 1.47
C ASP A 130 13.09 -9.83 1.34
N GLN A 131 13.29 -9.32 0.12
CA GLN A 131 13.15 -7.89 -0.17
C GLN A 131 11.71 -7.45 -0.43
N SER A 132 10.78 -8.40 -0.55
CA SER A 132 9.37 -8.12 -0.83
C SER A 132 8.46 -8.54 0.33
N ASN A 133 9.05 -8.90 1.47
CA ASN A 133 8.34 -9.41 2.63
C ASN A 133 7.22 -8.46 3.08
N PHE A 134 7.47 -7.14 3.02
CA PHE A 134 6.50 -6.11 3.43
C PHE A 134 5.74 -5.44 2.27
N VAL A 135 5.96 -5.85 1.02
CA VAL A 135 5.27 -5.25 -0.14
C VAL A 135 3.92 -5.93 -0.32
N MET A 136 2.84 -5.17 -0.45
CA MET A 136 1.48 -5.73 -0.52
C MET A 136 1.24 -6.63 -1.74
N ARG A 137 1.96 -6.44 -2.86
CA ARG A 137 1.93 -7.39 -3.98
C ARG A 137 2.33 -8.82 -3.57
N ALA A 138 3.07 -9.00 -2.48
CA ALA A 138 3.44 -10.30 -1.93
C ALA A 138 2.32 -10.96 -1.12
N LEU A 139 1.17 -10.29 -0.93
CA LEU A 139 0.07 -10.76 -0.08
C LEU A 139 -0.34 -12.19 -0.41
N GLY A 140 -0.59 -12.52 -1.68
CA GLY A 140 -0.94 -13.87 -2.09
C GLY A 140 0.13 -14.90 -1.71
N ARG A 141 1.41 -14.58 -1.87
CA ARG A 141 2.51 -15.51 -1.52
C ARG A 141 2.62 -15.71 -0.02
N GLN A 142 2.37 -14.67 0.75
CA GLN A 142 2.39 -14.70 2.21
C GLN A 142 1.18 -15.50 2.74
N THR A 143 0.03 -15.39 2.10
CA THR A 143 -1.13 -16.25 2.33
C THR A 143 -0.82 -17.71 2.00
N GLY A 144 -0.22 -17.99 0.85
CA GLY A 144 0.19 -19.35 0.47
C GLY A 144 1.21 -19.94 1.46
N THR A 145 2.20 -19.15 1.87
CA THR A 145 3.21 -19.55 2.85
C THR A 145 2.59 -19.84 4.21
N PHE A 146 1.64 -19.02 4.67
CA PHE A 146 0.89 -19.26 5.89
C PHE A 146 0.13 -20.60 5.83
N PHE A 147 -0.65 -20.83 4.76
CA PHE A 147 -1.42 -22.06 4.60
C PHE A 147 -0.54 -23.30 4.46
N TYR A 148 0.63 -23.17 3.83
CA TYR A 148 1.62 -24.25 3.79
C TYR A 148 2.12 -24.63 5.18
N PHE A 149 2.58 -23.68 5.99
CA PHE A 149 3.04 -24.03 7.34
C PHE A 149 1.89 -24.55 8.21
N LEU A 150 0.67 -24.05 7.99
CA LEU A 150 -0.53 -24.56 8.67
C LEU A 150 -0.82 -26.01 8.28
N SER A 151 -0.71 -26.35 6.99
CA SER A 151 -0.88 -27.73 6.53
C SER A 151 0.20 -28.65 7.09
N VAL A 152 1.47 -28.21 7.14
CA VAL A 152 2.56 -28.97 7.77
C VAL A 152 2.30 -29.20 9.27
N LEU A 153 1.85 -28.18 10.00
CA LEU A 153 1.48 -28.32 11.41
C LEU A 153 0.34 -29.31 11.60
N LEU A 154 -0.71 -29.21 10.78
CA LEU A 154 -1.85 -30.12 10.82
C LEU A 154 -1.47 -31.54 10.41
N MET A 155 -0.53 -31.73 9.47
CA MET A 155 0.05 -33.02 9.11
C MET A 155 0.75 -33.66 10.31
N VAL A 156 1.59 -32.90 11.02
CA VAL A 156 2.28 -33.37 12.24
C VAL A 156 1.25 -33.76 13.31
N LEU A 157 0.23 -32.93 13.54
CA LEU A 157 -0.83 -33.21 14.50
C LEU A 157 -1.68 -34.42 14.10
N ALA A 158 -1.99 -34.58 12.81
CA ALA A 158 -2.70 -35.75 12.27
C ALA A 158 -1.86 -37.03 12.41
N CYS A 159 -0.53 -36.95 12.33
CA CYS A 159 0.34 -38.08 12.61
C CYS A 159 0.29 -38.47 14.09
N GLN A 160 0.49 -37.48 14.98
CA GLN A 160 0.53 -37.63 16.44
C GLN A 160 -0.81 -38.03 17.07
N ARG A 161 -1.93 -37.54 16.52
CA ARG A 161 -3.28 -37.76 17.05
C ARG A 161 -4.20 -38.28 15.95
N SER A 162 -5.03 -39.28 16.25
CA SER A 162 -6.00 -39.83 15.29
C SER A 162 -7.30 -39.01 15.27
N ASN A 163 -7.20 -37.70 14.99
CA ASN A 163 -8.36 -36.83 14.84
C ASN A 163 -8.59 -36.49 13.36
N PRO A 164 -9.75 -36.85 12.78
CA PRO A 164 -10.04 -36.60 11.37
C PRO A 164 -10.06 -35.11 11.01
N LEU A 165 -10.33 -34.20 11.96
CA LEU A 165 -10.32 -32.77 11.72
C LEU A 165 -8.93 -32.24 11.35
N TYR A 166 -7.86 -32.78 11.96
CA TYR A 166 -6.50 -32.39 11.58
C TYR A 166 -6.16 -32.87 10.17
N PHE A 167 -6.63 -34.06 9.79
CA PHE A 167 -6.42 -34.59 8.45
C PHE A 167 -7.18 -33.78 7.39
N ILE A 168 -8.47 -33.49 7.61
CA ILE A 168 -9.27 -32.67 6.69
C ILE A 168 -8.70 -31.25 6.61
N GLY A 169 -8.37 -30.64 7.75
CA GLY A 169 -7.77 -29.31 7.79
C GLY A 169 -6.43 -29.24 7.08
N MET A 170 -5.60 -30.30 7.18
CA MET A 170 -4.34 -30.42 6.44
C MET A 170 -4.57 -30.37 4.93
N LEU A 171 -5.51 -31.18 4.40
CA LEU A 171 -5.81 -31.23 2.97
C LEU A 171 -6.36 -29.89 2.46
N ILE A 172 -7.24 -29.24 3.23
CA ILE A 172 -7.78 -27.92 2.87
C ILE A 172 -6.67 -26.87 2.85
N ALA A 173 -5.83 -26.81 3.89
CA ALA A 173 -4.74 -25.84 3.97
C ALA A 173 -3.69 -26.06 2.87
N GLU A 174 -3.36 -27.32 2.55
CA GLU A 174 -2.48 -27.65 1.43
C GLU A 174 -3.07 -27.18 0.09
N GLY A 175 -4.33 -27.52 -0.18
CA GLY A 175 -5.04 -27.09 -1.37
C GLY A 175 -5.08 -25.56 -1.48
N MET A 176 -5.37 -24.86 -0.37
CA MET A 176 -5.33 -23.39 -0.35
C MET A 176 -3.94 -22.84 -0.67
N SER A 177 -2.88 -23.40 -0.08
CA SER A 177 -1.51 -23.00 -0.41
C SER A 177 -1.20 -23.17 -1.89
N ALA A 178 -1.49 -24.35 -2.43
CA ALA A 178 -1.17 -24.73 -3.81
C ALA A 178 -1.98 -23.93 -4.84
N LEU A 179 -3.27 -23.65 -4.56
CA LEU A 179 -4.14 -22.86 -5.43
C LEU A 179 -3.90 -21.34 -5.36
N ILE A 180 -3.21 -20.87 -4.32
CA ILE A 180 -2.79 -19.46 -4.20
C ILE A 180 -1.43 -19.24 -4.87
N SER A 181 -0.47 -20.17 -4.70
CA SER A 181 0.87 -20.01 -5.23
C SER A 181 1.55 -21.34 -5.58
N GLU A 182 2.00 -21.43 -6.84
CA GLU A 182 2.78 -22.56 -7.37
C GLU A 182 4.22 -22.62 -6.86
N GLN A 183 4.72 -21.56 -6.22
CA GLN A 183 6.08 -21.49 -5.67
C GLN A 183 6.33 -22.60 -4.65
N GLY A 184 5.26 -23.01 -3.95
CA GLY A 184 5.30 -24.07 -2.96
C GLY A 184 5.34 -25.48 -3.55
N PHE A 185 5.15 -25.71 -4.86
CA PHE A 185 4.90 -27.07 -5.37
C PHE A 185 6.04 -28.06 -5.07
N VAL A 186 7.29 -27.68 -5.31
CA VAL A 186 8.44 -28.56 -5.07
C VAL A 186 8.60 -28.86 -3.59
N ILE A 187 8.43 -27.86 -2.73
CA ILE A 187 8.55 -28.06 -1.29
C ILE A 187 7.35 -28.86 -0.74
N ILE A 188 6.13 -28.62 -1.22
CA ILE A 188 4.93 -29.42 -0.89
C ILE A 188 5.17 -30.88 -1.30
N MET A 189 5.71 -31.14 -2.48
CA MET A 189 6.03 -32.50 -2.94
C MET A 189 7.01 -33.23 -2.00
N LEU A 190 8.00 -32.52 -1.47
CA LEU A 190 9.02 -33.09 -0.58
C LEU A 190 8.59 -33.14 0.89
N THR A 191 7.53 -32.44 1.27
CA THR A 191 7.05 -32.31 2.66
C THR A 191 6.69 -33.64 3.34
N PRO A 192 6.12 -34.65 2.66
CA PRO A 192 5.86 -35.96 3.28
C PRO A 192 7.11 -36.63 3.88
N LEU A 193 8.31 -36.29 3.41
CA LEU A 193 9.57 -36.78 3.99
C LEU A 193 9.77 -36.33 5.44
N LEU A 194 9.12 -35.23 5.88
CA LEU A 194 9.13 -34.80 7.27
C LEU A 194 8.48 -35.84 8.20
N MET A 195 7.59 -36.71 7.70
CA MET A 195 6.99 -37.76 8.53
C MET A 195 7.99 -38.84 8.97
N LEU A 196 9.16 -38.90 8.35
CA LEU A 196 10.28 -39.72 8.84
C LEU A 196 10.80 -39.23 10.20
N LEU A 197 10.56 -37.95 10.53
CA LEU A 197 10.92 -37.35 11.82
C LEU A 197 9.83 -37.53 12.88
N CYS A 198 8.59 -37.79 12.47
CA CYS A 198 7.50 -38.10 13.39
C CYS A 198 7.72 -39.49 13.99
N LYS A 199 7.96 -39.57 15.30
CA LYS A 199 8.10 -40.85 16.00
C LYS A 199 6.74 -41.53 16.19
N GLU A 200 5.69 -40.73 16.35
CA GLU A 200 4.34 -41.21 16.59
C GLU A 200 3.64 -41.69 15.30
N GLY A 201 2.73 -42.66 15.43
CA GLY A 201 1.88 -43.16 14.35
C GLY A 201 2.45 -44.37 13.60
N SER A 202 1.56 -45.25 13.14
CA SER A 202 1.94 -46.43 12.35
C SER A 202 2.41 -46.05 10.95
N ASN A 203 3.31 -46.84 10.36
CA ASN A 203 3.79 -46.62 8.99
C ASN A 203 2.66 -46.58 7.95
N ARG A 204 1.59 -47.38 8.17
CA ARG A 204 0.38 -47.35 7.33
C ARG A 204 -0.33 -46.00 7.38
N LYS A 205 -0.46 -45.42 8.58
CA LYS A 205 -1.07 -44.10 8.77
C LYS A 205 -0.24 -43.01 8.08
N LYS A 206 1.09 -43.04 8.24
CA LYS A 206 2.02 -42.11 7.58
C LYS A 206 1.93 -42.23 6.06
N ALA A 207 1.91 -43.45 5.52
CA ALA A 207 1.74 -43.69 4.09
C ALA A 207 0.40 -43.16 3.57
N GLY A 208 -0.70 -43.36 4.31
CA GLY A 208 -2.01 -42.82 3.96
C GLY A 208 -2.04 -41.29 3.94
N ILE A 209 -1.40 -40.64 4.93
CA ILE A 209 -1.26 -39.18 4.96
C ILE A 209 -0.42 -38.68 3.77
N ALA A 210 0.71 -39.33 3.46
CA ALA A 210 1.55 -38.98 2.32
C ALA A 210 0.80 -39.10 0.99
N ALA A 211 0.05 -40.19 0.81
CA ALA A 211 -0.72 -40.44 -0.40
C ALA A 211 -1.80 -39.37 -0.58
N ALA A 212 -2.57 -39.07 0.47
CA ALA A 212 -3.61 -38.05 0.40
C ALA A 212 -3.04 -36.65 0.11
N TRP A 213 -1.91 -36.31 0.73
CA TRP A 213 -1.16 -35.08 0.47
C TRP A 213 -0.79 -34.96 -1.02
N LEU A 214 -0.10 -35.97 -1.56
CA LEU A 214 0.32 -35.98 -2.96
C LEU A 214 -0.85 -35.97 -3.95
N VAL A 215 -1.99 -36.56 -3.59
CA VAL A 215 -3.22 -36.49 -4.40
C VAL A 215 -3.74 -35.05 -4.47
N VAL A 216 -3.80 -34.32 -3.35
CA VAL A 216 -4.23 -32.92 -3.35
C VAL A 216 -3.28 -32.06 -4.19
N LEU A 217 -1.96 -32.23 -4.01
CA LEU A 217 -0.97 -31.55 -4.85
C LEU A 217 -1.16 -31.86 -6.34
N ALA A 218 -1.36 -33.13 -6.70
CA ALA A 218 -1.55 -33.54 -8.10
C ALA A 218 -2.79 -32.88 -8.71
N LEU A 219 -3.91 -32.83 -7.98
CA LEU A 219 -5.12 -32.13 -8.42
C LEU A 219 -4.87 -30.62 -8.64
N CYS A 220 -4.11 -29.99 -7.75
CA CYS A 220 -3.75 -28.57 -7.89
C CYS A 220 -2.82 -28.33 -9.10
N ILE A 221 -1.87 -29.23 -9.36
CA ILE A 221 -1.00 -29.18 -10.53
C ILE A 221 -1.81 -29.34 -11.82
N VAL A 222 -2.76 -30.27 -11.87
CA VAL A 222 -3.66 -30.44 -13.02
C VAL A 222 -4.46 -29.16 -13.26
N ASN A 223 -5.01 -28.54 -12.20
CA ASN A 223 -5.71 -27.26 -12.33
C ASN A 223 -4.78 -26.15 -12.85
N PHE A 224 -3.55 -26.09 -12.37
CA PHE A 224 -2.56 -25.11 -12.81
C PHE A 224 -2.18 -25.27 -14.29
N ILE A 225 -1.98 -26.52 -14.74
CA ILE A 225 -1.63 -26.83 -16.14
C ILE A 225 -2.84 -26.63 -17.08
N GLY A 226 -4.05 -26.96 -16.62
CA GLY A 226 -5.28 -26.88 -17.40
C GLY A 226 -5.86 -25.47 -17.54
N GLY A 227 -5.41 -24.50 -16.73
CA GLY A 227 -5.89 -23.12 -16.79
C GLY A 227 -5.38 -22.35 -18.02
N GLU A 228 -6.04 -21.23 -18.33
CA GLU A 228 -5.58 -20.30 -19.38
C GLU A 228 -4.11 -19.95 -19.19
N LYS A 229 -3.34 -19.92 -20.31
CA LYS A 229 -1.87 -19.77 -20.38
C LYS A 229 -1.32 -19.09 -19.12
N PRO A 230 -0.83 -19.86 -18.14
CA PRO A 230 -0.44 -19.31 -16.86
C PRO A 230 0.60 -18.23 -17.08
N TYR A 231 0.57 -17.14 -16.32
CA TYR A 231 1.63 -16.12 -16.34
C TYR A 231 3.05 -16.75 -16.33
N GLN A 232 3.20 -17.87 -15.63
CA GLN A 232 4.42 -18.65 -15.57
C GLN A 232 4.79 -19.38 -16.87
N SER A 233 3.84 -19.81 -17.70
CA SER A 233 4.17 -20.41 -19.00
C SER A 233 4.89 -19.41 -19.89
N GLY A 234 4.46 -18.14 -19.90
CA GLY A 234 5.16 -17.07 -20.59
C GLY A 234 6.57 -16.79 -20.02
N LEU A 235 6.73 -16.87 -18.70
CA LEU A 235 8.04 -16.72 -18.06
C LEU A 235 9.00 -17.90 -18.31
N LEU A 236 8.46 -19.12 -18.43
CA LEU A 236 9.18 -20.34 -18.78
C LEU A 236 9.59 -20.35 -20.26
N GLU A 237 8.67 -20.02 -21.17
CA GLU A 237 8.94 -19.88 -22.62
C GLU A 237 10.07 -18.88 -22.88
N GLY A 238 10.13 -17.78 -22.14
CA GLY A 238 11.24 -16.83 -22.21
C GLY A 238 12.58 -17.40 -21.73
N GLY A 239 12.55 -18.33 -20.77
CA GLY A 239 13.75 -18.94 -20.17
C GLY A 239 14.34 -20.11 -20.97
N LEU A 240 13.53 -20.79 -21.80
CA LEU A 240 13.93 -21.96 -22.58
C LEU A 240 14.62 -21.64 -23.92
N LYS A 241 14.80 -20.36 -24.27
CA LYS A 241 15.36 -19.94 -25.58
C LYS A 241 16.88 -20.13 -25.72
N SER A 242 17.56 -20.58 -24.68
CA SER A 242 19.00 -20.84 -24.67
C SER A 242 19.33 -22.30 -24.98
N ASP A 243 20.57 -22.57 -25.37
CA ASP A 243 21.14 -23.93 -25.47
C ASP A 243 20.84 -24.75 -24.19
N PRO A 244 20.42 -26.04 -24.28
CA PRO A 244 20.05 -26.83 -23.10
C PRO A 244 21.14 -26.97 -22.03
N LEU A 245 22.42 -27.08 -22.43
CA LEU A 245 23.53 -27.16 -21.48
C LEU A 245 23.73 -25.83 -20.77
N GLN A 246 23.66 -24.72 -21.51
CA GLN A 246 23.67 -23.38 -20.92
C GLN A 246 22.49 -23.16 -19.96
N PHE A 247 21.28 -23.58 -20.36
CA PHE A 247 20.09 -23.48 -19.51
C PHE A 247 20.26 -24.21 -18.17
N LEU A 248 20.75 -25.45 -18.20
CA LEU A 248 21.03 -26.23 -16.99
C LEU A 248 22.13 -25.56 -16.14
N GLY A 249 23.17 -25.02 -16.78
CA GLY A 249 24.20 -24.22 -16.12
C GLY A 249 23.61 -23.00 -15.40
N ASP A 250 22.73 -22.25 -16.05
CA ASP A 250 22.06 -21.07 -15.48
C ASP A 250 21.09 -21.44 -14.35
N VAL A 251 20.40 -22.58 -14.45
CA VAL A 251 19.55 -23.12 -13.37
C VAL A 251 20.40 -23.47 -12.15
N ALA A 252 21.52 -24.18 -12.33
CA ALA A 252 22.42 -24.53 -11.23
C ALA A 252 23.05 -23.28 -10.59
N LEU A 253 23.58 -22.37 -11.41
CA LEU A 253 24.19 -21.12 -10.94
C LEU A 253 23.18 -20.24 -10.20
N SER A 254 21.97 -20.08 -10.73
CA SER A 254 20.94 -19.27 -10.07
C SER A 254 20.52 -19.85 -8.71
N ASN A 255 20.46 -21.18 -8.56
CA ASN A 255 20.25 -21.82 -7.25
C ASN A 255 21.40 -21.51 -6.28
N LEU A 256 22.66 -21.61 -6.71
CA LEU A 256 23.83 -21.23 -5.88
C LEU A 256 23.78 -19.76 -5.47
N VAL A 257 23.39 -18.87 -6.38
CA VAL A 257 23.18 -17.44 -6.10
C VAL A 257 22.05 -17.25 -5.09
N ALA A 258 20.99 -18.07 -5.12
CA ALA A 258 19.93 -18.02 -4.12
C ALA A 258 20.45 -18.35 -2.71
N TYR A 259 21.29 -19.38 -2.57
CA TYR A 259 21.96 -19.70 -1.30
C TYR A 259 22.88 -18.57 -0.83
N ARG A 260 23.69 -17.99 -1.73
CA ARG A 260 24.54 -16.85 -1.39
C ARG A 260 23.71 -15.67 -0.88
N ARG A 261 22.60 -15.36 -1.55
CA ARG A 261 21.71 -14.27 -1.18
C ARG A 261 21.05 -14.48 0.18
N ILE A 262 20.60 -15.69 0.45
CA ILE A 262 19.89 -16.00 1.69
C ILE A 262 20.83 -16.01 2.91
N PHE A 263 22.04 -16.55 2.77
CA PHE A 263 22.97 -16.65 3.90
C PHE A 263 23.93 -15.46 4.04
N PHE A 264 24.18 -14.69 2.98
CA PHE A 264 25.19 -13.62 2.98
C PHE A 264 24.65 -12.29 2.47
N ASP A 265 24.25 -12.19 1.19
CA ASP A 265 23.99 -10.87 0.57
C ASP A 265 22.88 -10.09 1.32
N GLY A 266 21.84 -10.76 1.81
CA GLY A 266 20.78 -10.14 2.61
C GLY A 266 21.29 -9.52 3.92
N TRP A 267 22.19 -10.22 4.62
CA TRP A 267 22.77 -9.76 5.88
C TRP A 267 23.79 -8.64 5.67
N ILE A 268 24.60 -8.73 4.61
CA ILE A 268 25.51 -7.65 4.20
C ILE A 268 24.70 -6.41 3.86
N LYS A 269 23.59 -6.55 3.11
CA LYS A 269 22.70 -5.44 2.80
C LYS A 269 22.09 -4.82 4.07
N ALA A 270 21.67 -5.63 5.04
CA ALA A 270 21.17 -5.13 6.32
C ALA A 270 22.23 -4.32 7.08
N ALA A 271 23.47 -4.79 7.11
CA ALA A 271 24.58 -4.08 7.73
C ALA A 271 24.95 -2.79 6.99
N LEU A 272 24.98 -2.81 5.65
CA LEU A 272 25.26 -1.62 4.84
C LEU A 272 24.16 -0.56 4.95
N ALA A 273 22.90 -0.97 5.11
CA ALA A 273 21.79 -0.05 5.33
C ALA A 273 21.96 0.77 6.64
N LEU A 274 22.75 0.29 7.60
CA LEU A 274 23.10 1.06 8.80
C LEU A 274 24.02 2.26 8.50
N ARG A 275 24.52 2.44 7.27
CA ARG A 275 25.31 3.62 6.90
C ARG A 275 24.43 4.83 6.61
N ASP A 276 23.28 4.61 5.98
CA ASP A 276 22.36 5.66 5.50
C ASP A 276 21.13 5.77 6.42
N PHE A 277 21.31 5.47 7.70
CA PHE A 277 20.24 5.20 8.64
C PHE A 277 19.44 6.43 9.06
N GLN A 278 18.15 6.22 9.32
CA GLN A 278 17.33 7.17 10.07
C GLN A 278 17.35 6.81 11.55
N TYR A 279 17.73 7.76 12.43
CA TYR A 279 17.80 7.57 13.89
C TYR A 279 16.53 6.96 14.49
N ARG A 280 15.36 7.31 13.93
CA ARG A 280 14.05 6.78 14.35
C ARG A 280 13.97 5.26 14.18
N PHE A 281 14.46 4.71 13.06
CA PHE A 281 14.38 3.27 12.81
C PHE A 281 15.40 2.48 13.62
N LEU A 282 16.59 3.04 13.89
CA LEU A 282 17.54 2.42 14.84
C LEU A 282 16.91 2.26 16.23
N PHE A 283 16.25 3.31 16.73
CA PHE A 283 15.59 3.27 18.02
C PHE A 283 14.48 2.22 18.07
N ILE A 284 13.60 2.18 17.06
CA ILE A 284 12.52 1.19 16.99
C ILE A 284 13.09 -0.24 16.88
N ALA A 285 14.12 -0.45 16.05
CA ALA A 285 14.79 -1.75 15.94
C ALA A 285 15.41 -2.19 17.27
N LEU A 286 16.02 -1.27 18.03
CA LEU A 286 16.54 -1.55 19.37
C LEU A 286 15.43 -1.95 20.34
N VAL A 287 14.31 -1.22 20.35
CA VAL A 287 13.13 -1.55 21.16
C VAL A 287 12.59 -2.94 20.82
N ILE A 288 12.46 -3.26 19.53
CA ILE A 288 12.05 -4.60 19.07
C ILE A 288 13.02 -5.66 19.59
N THR A 289 14.33 -5.46 19.46
CA THR A 289 15.35 -6.40 19.96
C THR A 289 15.25 -6.63 21.46
N LEU A 290 15.05 -5.56 22.25
CA LEU A 290 14.90 -5.67 23.71
C LEU A 290 13.62 -6.43 24.09
N LEU A 291 12.51 -6.17 23.40
CA LEU A 291 11.24 -6.87 23.63
C LEU A 291 11.32 -8.35 23.23
N VAL A 292 11.98 -8.66 22.10
CA VAL A 292 12.26 -10.04 21.69
C VAL A 292 13.14 -10.74 22.72
N GLY A 293 14.18 -10.08 23.22
CA GLY A 293 15.04 -10.60 24.28
C GLY A 293 14.28 -10.88 25.58
N CYS A 294 13.41 -9.96 25.99
CA CYS A 294 12.54 -10.10 27.17
C CYS A 294 11.57 -11.29 27.01
N ALA A 295 10.87 -11.38 25.88
CA ALA A 295 9.97 -12.50 25.59
C ALA A 295 10.72 -13.84 25.55
N ALA A 296 11.88 -13.88 24.89
CA ALA A 296 12.73 -15.08 24.83
C ALA A 296 13.24 -15.50 26.22
N TRP A 297 13.52 -14.54 27.10
CA TRP A 297 13.91 -14.78 28.49
C TRP A 297 12.76 -15.33 29.33
N LEU A 298 11.55 -14.76 29.19
CA LEU A 298 10.33 -15.26 29.85
C LEU A 298 10.00 -16.69 29.41
N LEU A 299 10.09 -16.97 28.10
CA LEU A 299 9.88 -18.31 27.54
C LEU A 299 10.92 -19.32 28.06
N ASN A 300 12.18 -18.89 28.27
CA ASN A 300 13.20 -19.77 28.84
C ASN A 300 12.96 -20.13 30.32
N ARG A 301 12.10 -19.38 31.03
CA ARG A 301 11.77 -19.63 32.45
C ARG A 301 10.55 -20.53 32.65
N SER A 302 9.76 -20.82 31.63
CA SER A 302 8.61 -21.72 31.78
C SER A 302 9.09 -23.14 32.06
N LYS A 303 8.69 -23.71 33.22
CA LYS A 303 9.24 -24.94 33.81
C LYS A 303 8.83 -26.26 33.11
N ASP A 304 7.96 -26.21 32.10
CA ASP A 304 7.28 -27.40 31.55
C ASP A 304 7.98 -28.07 30.36
N GLU A 305 9.29 -27.87 30.18
CA GLU A 305 9.97 -28.47 29.02
C GLU A 305 10.66 -29.79 29.36
N GLU A 306 10.04 -30.89 28.91
CA GLU A 306 10.76 -32.12 28.58
C GLU A 306 11.96 -31.73 27.70
N ARG A 307 13.17 -31.85 28.24
CA ARG A 307 14.40 -31.63 27.47
C ARG A 307 14.36 -32.56 26.26
N CYS A 308 14.58 -32.01 25.08
CA CYS A 308 14.77 -32.80 23.86
C CYS A 308 15.96 -33.74 24.08
N GLU A 309 15.71 -35.04 24.26
CA GLU A 309 16.74 -36.07 24.47
C GLU A 309 17.68 -36.17 23.26
N GLU A 310 18.82 -35.50 23.39
CA GLU A 310 20.22 -35.88 23.16
C GLU A 310 20.67 -36.91 22.11
N ASN A 311 19.86 -37.34 21.14
CA ASN A 311 20.40 -37.93 19.89
C ASN A 311 20.82 -36.83 18.91
N SER A 312 21.65 -35.90 19.41
CA SER A 312 21.75 -34.53 18.89
C SER A 312 22.41 -34.42 17.51
N ALA A 313 23.45 -35.21 17.22
CA ALA A 313 24.25 -35.01 16.01
C ALA A 313 23.51 -35.45 14.73
N ARG A 314 22.96 -36.67 14.71
CA ARG A 314 22.25 -37.19 13.52
C ARG A 314 21.00 -36.38 13.21
N TYR A 315 20.25 -36.01 14.24
CA TYR A 315 19.06 -35.17 14.10
C TYR A 315 19.42 -33.79 13.54
N PHE A 316 20.46 -33.16 14.10
CA PHE A 316 20.97 -31.87 13.62
C PHE A 316 21.37 -31.90 12.15
N THR A 317 22.10 -32.94 11.72
CA THR A 317 22.49 -33.11 10.31
C THR A 317 21.27 -33.22 9.40
N ILE A 318 20.26 -34.02 9.77
CA ILE A 318 19.04 -34.18 8.98
C ILE A 318 18.29 -32.86 8.87
N LEU A 319 18.22 -32.07 9.95
CA LEU A 319 17.56 -30.76 9.92
C LEU A 319 18.30 -29.75 9.05
N ILE A 320 19.64 -29.70 9.12
CA ILE A 320 20.41 -28.83 8.24
C ILE A 320 20.21 -29.23 6.79
N LEU A 321 20.34 -30.51 6.45
CA LEU A 321 20.14 -31.00 5.08
C LEU A 321 18.72 -30.74 4.59
N GLY A 322 17.71 -31.04 5.40
CA GLY A 322 16.30 -30.75 5.08
C GLY A 322 16.03 -29.26 4.88
N SER A 323 16.65 -28.40 5.69
CA SER A 323 16.53 -26.95 5.57
C SER A 323 17.27 -26.39 4.34
N LEU A 324 18.41 -26.97 3.95
CA LEU A 324 19.08 -26.64 2.70
C LEU A 324 18.19 -27.03 1.51
N VAL A 325 17.64 -28.25 1.52
CA VAL A 325 16.67 -28.69 0.52
C VAL A 325 15.47 -27.74 0.47
N MET A 326 14.98 -27.25 1.61
CA MET A 326 13.90 -26.26 1.69
C MET A 326 14.24 -24.96 0.94
N VAL A 327 15.45 -24.43 1.13
CA VAL A 327 15.94 -23.24 0.43
C VAL A 327 15.97 -23.48 -1.08
N GLY A 328 16.64 -24.55 -1.53
CA GLY A 328 16.73 -24.88 -2.96
C GLY A 328 15.37 -25.15 -3.61
N ALA A 329 14.53 -25.97 -2.98
CA ALA A 329 13.20 -26.33 -3.46
C ALA A 329 12.28 -25.11 -3.58
N SER A 330 12.37 -24.16 -2.65
CA SER A 330 11.56 -22.93 -2.72
C SER A 330 11.91 -22.02 -3.90
N PHE A 331 13.19 -22.03 -4.31
CA PHE A 331 13.69 -21.21 -5.39
C PHE A 331 13.54 -21.89 -6.77
N PHE A 332 13.52 -23.22 -6.79
CA PHE A 332 13.57 -24.03 -8.01
C PHE A 332 12.58 -23.61 -9.10
N PRO A 333 11.28 -23.36 -8.83
CA PRO A 333 10.34 -22.93 -9.88
C PRO A 333 10.79 -21.68 -10.63
N TYR A 334 11.44 -20.74 -9.92
CA TYR A 334 11.92 -19.50 -10.52
C TYR A 334 13.25 -19.65 -11.24
N SER A 335 14.09 -20.61 -10.83
CA SER A 335 15.36 -20.92 -11.51
C SER A 335 15.15 -21.28 -12.99
N LEU A 336 13.98 -21.82 -13.33
CA LEU A 336 13.58 -22.18 -14.69
C LEU A 336 13.10 -20.99 -15.54
N THR A 337 12.93 -19.80 -14.95
CA THR A 337 12.30 -18.64 -15.61
C THR A 337 13.28 -17.51 -15.89
N ILE A 338 12.85 -16.51 -16.67
CA ILE A 338 13.60 -15.24 -16.82
C ILE A 338 13.74 -14.44 -15.51
N LYS A 339 12.98 -14.79 -14.46
CA LYS A 339 13.01 -14.13 -13.15
C LYS A 339 13.98 -14.77 -12.16
N ARG A 340 14.82 -15.73 -12.58
CA ARG A 340 15.77 -16.45 -11.72
C ARG A 340 16.72 -15.54 -10.91
N TYR A 341 17.01 -14.33 -11.39
CA TYR A 341 17.84 -13.38 -10.64
C TYR A 341 17.06 -12.33 -9.85
N SER A 342 15.72 -12.36 -9.86
CA SER A 342 14.89 -11.46 -9.06
C SER A 342 15.01 -11.80 -7.57
N THR A 343 15.00 -10.79 -6.71
CA THR A 343 14.97 -10.94 -5.24
C THR A 343 13.55 -10.80 -4.67
N PHE A 344 12.63 -10.20 -5.44
CA PHE A 344 11.28 -9.85 -5.00
C PHE A 344 10.32 -11.06 -4.92
N HIS A 345 10.74 -12.25 -5.34
CA HIS A 345 9.81 -13.31 -5.71
C HIS A 345 10.00 -14.66 -5.02
N VAL A 346 11.12 -14.86 -4.32
CA VAL A 346 11.71 -16.21 -4.25
C VAL A 346 11.97 -16.74 -2.86
N PHE A 347 12.07 -15.88 -1.83
CA PHE A 347 12.63 -16.30 -0.55
C PHE A 347 11.59 -16.60 0.55
N TYR A 348 10.29 -16.55 0.27
CA TYR A 348 9.25 -16.71 1.31
C TYR A 348 9.35 -18.04 2.08
N TYR A 349 9.43 -19.17 1.37
CA TYR A 349 9.60 -20.48 2.01
C TYR A 349 11.06 -20.72 2.45
N GLY A 350 12.02 -20.33 1.61
CA GLY A 350 13.44 -20.52 1.89
C GLY A 350 13.93 -19.78 3.15
N ALA A 351 13.34 -18.64 3.48
CA ALA A 351 13.67 -17.88 4.69
C ALA A 351 13.47 -18.69 5.97
N ALA A 352 12.47 -19.58 6.00
CA ALA A 352 12.26 -20.46 7.15
C ALA A 352 13.37 -21.51 7.28
N GLY A 353 13.79 -22.11 6.16
CA GLY A 353 14.93 -23.03 6.13
C GLY A 353 16.23 -22.34 6.58
N ALA A 354 16.51 -21.14 6.07
CA ALA A 354 17.66 -20.36 6.49
C ALA A 354 17.62 -19.99 7.97
N ALA A 355 16.47 -19.54 8.48
CA ALA A 355 16.29 -19.22 9.89
C ALA A 355 16.51 -20.43 10.81
N LEU A 356 16.03 -21.62 10.40
CA LEU A 356 16.24 -22.86 11.13
C LEU A 356 17.73 -23.24 11.16
N ILE A 357 18.44 -23.15 10.04
CA ILE A 357 19.89 -23.41 9.98
C ILE A 357 20.65 -22.44 10.89
N MET A 358 20.36 -21.14 10.82
CA MET A 358 21.01 -20.14 11.66
C MET A 358 20.77 -20.39 13.14
N GLY A 359 19.52 -20.69 13.53
CA GLY A 359 19.20 -20.98 14.93
C GLY A 359 19.89 -22.24 15.45
N LEU A 360 19.99 -23.28 14.62
CA LEU A 360 20.71 -24.51 14.93
C LEU A 360 22.22 -24.25 15.11
N ILE A 361 22.83 -23.50 14.20
CA ILE A 361 24.25 -23.11 14.30
C ILE A 361 24.49 -22.30 15.58
N TYR A 362 23.65 -21.31 15.88
CA TYR A 362 23.77 -20.50 17.10
C TYR A 362 23.62 -21.34 18.36
N ALA A 363 22.64 -22.25 18.40
CA ALA A 363 22.47 -23.17 19.52
C ALA A 363 23.74 -24.01 19.75
N GLN A 364 24.38 -24.48 18.67
CA GLN A 364 25.62 -25.25 18.77
C GLN A 364 26.82 -24.39 19.21
N MET A 365 26.93 -23.14 18.73
CA MET A 365 27.98 -22.20 19.16
C MET A 365 27.83 -21.87 20.65
N ILE A 366 26.61 -21.59 21.11
CA ILE A 366 26.31 -21.28 22.52
C ILE A 366 26.68 -22.47 23.44
N ARG A 367 26.46 -23.71 23.00
CA ARG A 367 26.87 -24.92 23.74
C ARG A 367 28.38 -25.06 23.88
N ARG A 368 29.16 -24.61 22.89
CA ARG A 368 30.63 -24.68 22.91
C ARG A 368 31.29 -23.66 23.85
N ILE A 369 30.55 -22.65 24.32
CA ILE A 369 31.07 -21.57 25.17
C ILE A 369 30.24 -21.45 26.46
N PRO A 370 30.24 -22.48 27.34
CA PRO A 370 29.34 -22.54 28.50
C PRO A 370 29.56 -21.40 29.49
N ARG A 371 30.80 -20.93 29.66
CA ARG A 371 31.15 -19.83 30.58
C ARG A 371 30.44 -18.51 30.24
N TYR A 372 30.16 -18.27 28.96
CA TYR A 372 29.55 -17.04 28.47
C TYR A 372 28.21 -17.27 27.78
N LYS A 373 27.53 -18.39 28.07
CA LYS A 373 26.34 -18.85 27.37
C LYS A 373 25.29 -17.76 27.16
N GLU A 374 24.90 -17.05 28.22
CA GLU A 374 23.87 -16.01 28.16
C GLU A 374 24.34 -14.76 27.42
N ALA A 375 25.61 -14.35 27.60
CA ALA A 375 26.19 -13.22 26.88
C ALA A 375 26.33 -13.52 25.38
N THR A 376 26.83 -14.71 25.01
CA THR A 376 26.91 -15.17 23.63
C THR A 376 25.51 -15.27 23.00
N LYS A 377 24.52 -15.78 23.73
CA LYS A 377 23.12 -15.81 23.27
C LYS A 377 22.59 -14.40 23.02
N ALA A 378 22.79 -13.47 23.96
CA ALA A 378 22.33 -12.09 23.84
C ALA A 378 22.99 -11.35 22.67
N VAL A 379 24.30 -11.54 22.46
CA VAL A 379 25.03 -10.91 21.35
C VAL A 379 24.61 -11.46 20.00
N LEU A 380 24.62 -12.80 19.84
CA LEU A 380 24.29 -13.43 18.54
C LEU A 380 22.84 -13.13 18.14
N TRP A 381 21.88 -13.37 19.03
CA TRP A 381 20.48 -13.12 18.70
C TRP A 381 20.15 -11.62 18.68
N GLY A 382 20.71 -10.83 19.59
CA GLY A 382 20.48 -9.40 19.66
C GLY A 382 20.92 -8.68 18.40
N LEU A 383 22.13 -8.96 17.89
CA LEU A 383 22.64 -8.36 16.66
C LEU A 383 21.81 -8.81 15.44
N THR A 384 21.49 -10.09 15.34
CA THR A 384 20.75 -10.66 14.21
C THR A 384 19.32 -10.12 14.14
N ILE A 385 18.62 -10.06 15.27
CA ILE A 385 17.27 -9.49 15.33
C ILE A 385 17.29 -7.99 15.08
N PHE A 386 18.28 -7.27 15.62
CA PHE A 386 18.43 -5.84 15.39
C PHE A 386 18.59 -5.53 13.89
N LEU A 387 19.51 -6.22 13.20
CA LEU A 387 19.74 -6.04 11.77
C LEU A 387 18.51 -6.41 10.93
N ALA A 388 17.85 -7.51 11.27
CA ALA A 388 16.63 -7.96 10.58
C ALA A 388 15.46 -6.98 10.77
N ALA A 389 15.23 -6.51 12.00
CA ALA A 389 14.21 -5.52 12.30
C ALA A 389 14.50 -4.18 11.62
N PHE A 390 15.75 -3.70 11.69
CA PHE A 390 16.17 -2.46 11.04
C PHE A 390 15.93 -2.50 9.53
N LEU A 391 16.38 -3.57 8.84
CA LEU A 391 16.14 -3.68 7.40
C LEU A 391 14.64 -3.81 7.08
N GLY A 392 13.86 -4.50 7.92
CA GLY A 392 12.41 -4.57 7.75
C GLY A 392 11.73 -3.19 7.83
N LEU A 393 12.16 -2.34 8.77
CA LEU A 393 11.69 -0.95 8.87
C LEU A 393 12.10 -0.12 7.63
N GLU A 394 13.33 -0.26 7.15
CA GLU A 394 13.79 0.40 5.92
C GLU A 394 12.98 -0.04 4.68
N GLN A 395 12.66 -1.32 4.55
CA GLN A 395 11.81 -1.82 3.47
C GLN A 395 10.40 -1.21 3.52
N GLN A 396 9.80 -1.10 4.71
CA GLN A 396 8.50 -0.45 4.87
C GLN A 396 8.56 1.05 4.59
N ASN A 397 9.64 1.72 4.98
CA ASN A 397 9.86 3.13 4.66
C ASN A 397 9.93 3.36 3.14
N ALA A 398 10.71 2.54 2.43
CA ALA A 398 10.80 2.60 0.97
C ALA A 398 9.43 2.42 0.31
N LEU A 399 8.62 1.49 0.81
CA LEU A 399 7.24 1.28 0.36
C LEU A 399 6.36 2.51 0.65
N LEU A 400 6.45 3.10 1.84
CA LEU A 400 5.70 4.30 2.22
C LEU A 400 6.03 5.48 1.31
N VAL A 401 7.31 5.71 1.02
CA VAL A 401 7.74 6.81 0.14
C VAL A 401 7.19 6.62 -1.27
N GLN A 402 7.28 5.42 -1.84
CA GLN A 402 6.73 5.12 -3.17
C GLN A 402 5.21 5.22 -3.19
N SER A 403 4.53 4.66 -2.19
CA SER A 403 3.08 4.76 -2.03
C SER A 403 2.61 6.21 -1.96
N ARG A 404 3.29 7.05 -1.17
CA ARG A 404 3.02 8.50 -1.10
C ARG A 404 3.23 9.19 -2.44
N GLY A 405 4.29 8.85 -3.17
CA GLY A 405 4.51 9.35 -4.53
C GLY A 405 3.34 9.03 -5.47
N GLN A 406 2.88 7.78 -5.47
CA GLN A 406 1.72 7.36 -6.26
C GLN A 406 0.43 8.07 -5.83
N GLN A 407 0.14 8.12 -4.53
CA GLN A 407 -1.03 8.81 -3.99
C GLN A 407 -1.04 10.29 -4.37
N GLN A 408 0.11 10.98 -4.27
CA GLN A 408 0.22 12.38 -4.65
C GLN A 408 -0.06 12.59 -6.14
N VAL A 409 0.43 11.70 -7.01
CA VAL A 409 0.14 11.78 -8.45
C VAL A 409 -1.35 11.59 -8.73
N LEU A 410 -1.98 10.58 -8.13
CA LEU A 410 -3.41 10.31 -8.30
C LEU A 410 -4.25 11.47 -7.78
N LEU A 411 -3.94 11.99 -6.58
CA LEU A 411 -4.60 13.16 -6.01
C LEU A 411 -4.50 14.37 -6.93
N ASN A 412 -3.29 14.72 -7.38
CA ASN A 412 -3.10 15.86 -8.28
C ASN A 412 -3.90 15.72 -9.58
N ILE A 413 -4.00 14.50 -10.14
CA ILE A 413 -4.79 14.24 -11.35
C ILE A 413 -6.27 14.47 -11.06
N VAL A 414 -6.79 13.87 -9.99
CA VAL A 414 -8.21 13.97 -9.61
C VAL A 414 -8.59 15.39 -9.19
N GLU A 415 -7.70 16.14 -8.55
CA GLU A 415 -7.91 17.56 -8.21
C GLU A 415 -8.08 18.42 -9.47
N GLN A 416 -7.31 18.15 -10.52
CA GLN A 416 -7.33 18.92 -11.77
C GLN A 416 -8.37 18.42 -12.78
N ALA A 417 -8.76 17.14 -12.69
CA ALA A 417 -9.73 16.51 -13.58
C ALA A 417 -10.68 15.58 -12.79
N PRO A 418 -11.55 16.12 -11.91
CA PRO A 418 -12.36 15.34 -10.97
C PRO A 418 -13.37 14.41 -11.65
N ALA A 419 -13.79 14.74 -12.86
CA ALA A 419 -14.54 13.85 -13.74
C ALA A 419 -14.11 14.03 -15.19
N LEU A 420 -14.22 12.95 -15.96
CA LEU A 420 -13.77 12.87 -17.34
C LEU A 420 -14.96 12.57 -18.24
N LYS A 421 -14.99 13.17 -19.42
CA LYS A 421 -15.94 12.76 -20.47
C LYS A 421 -15.61 11.32 -20.93
N PRO A 422 -16.59 10.59 -21.51
CA PRO A 422 -16.32 9.27 -22.08
C PRO A 422 -15.24 9.33 -23.17
N ASN A 423 -14.52 8.22 -23.34
CA ASN A 423 -13.44 7.99 -24.30
C ASN A 423 -12.18 8.85 -24.14
N VAL A 424 -12.05 9.58 -23.03
CA VAL A 424 -10.83 10.34 -22.71
C VAL A 424 -9.67 9.39 -22.39
N THR A 425 -8.45 9.80 -22.72
CA THR A 425 -7.22 9.11 -22.34
C THR A 425 -6.33 10.04 -21.52
N ILE A 426 -6.07 9.65 -20.27
CA ILE A 426 -5.09 10.33 -19.42
C ILE A 426 -3.70 9.84 -19.79
N VAL A 427 -2.78 10.75 -20.08
CA VAL A 427 -1.38 10.44 -20.37
C VAL A 427 -0.48 11.09 -19.32
N LEU A 428 0.19 10.26 -18.54
CA LEU A 428 1.21 10.69 -17.59
C LEU A 428 2.58 10.71 -18.27
N LEU A 429 3.10 11.92 -18.50
CA LEU A 429 4.45 12.17 -18.98
C LEU A 429 5.38 12.19 -17.77
N ALA A 430 6.26 11.19 -17.67
CA ALA A 430 7.22 11.07 -16.58
C ALA A 430 8.66 11.06 -17.11
N ASP A 431 9.55 11.75 -16.40
CA ASP A 431 10.99 11.66 -16.66
C ASP A 431 11.47 10.20 -16.63
N ALA A 432 12.44 9.88 -17.49
CA ALA A 432 13.06 8.56 -17.55
C ALA A 432 13.56 8.11 -16.17
N GLY A 433 13.13 6.92 -15.73
CA GLY A 433 13.49 6.32 -14.45
C GLY A 433 12.88 6.98 -13.20
N LYS A 434 12.08 8.04 -13.35
CA LYS A 434 11.43 8.73 -12.21
C LYS A 434 9.95 8.42 -12.06
N SER A 435 9.37 7.60 -12.94
CA SER A 435 7.95 7.30 -12.86
C SER A 435 7.57 6.71 -11.49
N PRO A 436 6.49 7.20 -10.88
CA PRO A 436 6.01 6.64 -9.61
C PRO A 436 5.36 5.27 -9.80
N PHE A 437 5.01 4.87 -11.02
CA PHE A 437 4.36 3.60 -11.33
C PHE A 437 5.26 2.70 -12.19
N GLU A 438 5.17 1.38 -11.95
CA GLU A 438 5.93 0.35 -12.68
C GLU A 438 5.44 0.12 -14.13
N GLY A 439 4.53 0.96 -14.62
CA GLY A 439 4.06 0.97 -16.00
C GLY A 439 2.58 1.31 -16.14
N SER A 440 2.15 1.50 -17.39
CA SER A 440 0.79 1.92 -17.75
C SER A 440 -0.31 1.02 -17.19
N ALA A 441 -0.08 -0.29 -17.05
CA ALA A 441 -1.07 -1.19 -16.47
C ALA A 441 -1.34 -0.89 -14.99
N VAL A 442 -0.30 -0.61 -14.20
CA VAL A 442 -0.45 -0.27 -12.78
C VAL A 442 -1.09 1.11 -12.64
N PHE A 443 -0.59 2.10 -13.40
CA PHE A 443 -1.15 3.46 -13.40
C PHE A 443 -2.64 3.47 -13.79
N ARG A 444 -3.02 2.75 -14.84
CA ARG A 444 -4.41 2.63 -15.29
C ARG A 444 -5.32 2.02 -14.24
N ASN A 445 -4.90 0.92 -13.62
CA ASN A 445 -5.71 0.31 -12.57
C ASN A 445 -5.80 1.20 -11.33
N ALA A 446 -4.72 1.90 -10.96
CA ALA A 446 -4.72 2.85 -9.86
C ALA A 446 -5.69 4.01 -10.11
N LEU A 447 -5.68 4.61 -11.30
CA LEU A 447 -6.66 5.64 -11.66
C LEU A 447 -8.08 5.08 -11.72
N ASN A 448 -8.30 3.92 -12.35
CA ASN A 448 -9.66 3.34 -12.49
C ASN A 448 -10.28 3.10 -11.12
N TRP A 449 -9.45 2.57 -10.21
CA TRP A 449 -9.81 2.40 -8.82
C TRP A 449 -10.13 3.74 -8.16
N THR A 450 -9.29 4.77 -8.36
CA THR A 450 -9.45 6.09 -7.74
C THR A 450 -10.75 6.80 -8.15
N TYR A 451 -11.10 6.78 -9.44
CA TYR A 451 -12.33 7.42 -9.95
C TYR A 451 -13.62 6.60 -9.72
N GLN A 452 -13.51 5.37 -9.22
CA GLN A 452 -14.63 4.39 -9.24
C GLN A 452 -15.24 4.14 -10.62
N ALA A 453 -14.55 4.53 -11.69
CA ALA A 453 -15.11 4.44 -13.03
C ALA A 453 -15.22 2.96 -13.46
N LEU A 454 -16.35 2.62 -14.08
CA LEU A 454 -16.49 1.32 -14.72
C LEU A 454 -15.42 1.18 -15.82
N PRO A 455 -14.73 0.03 -15.92
CA PRO A 455 -13.73 -0.21 -16.94
C PRO A 455 -14.41 -0.14 -18.31
N LYS A 456 -14.26 1.00 -19.01
CA LYS A 456 -14.60 1.31 -20.41
C LYS A 456 -14.83 2.81 -20.66
N GLN A 457 -14.93 3.64 -19.63
CA GLN A 457 -15.21 5.07 -19.86
C GLN A 457 -14.00 5.87 -20.33
N TRP A 458 -12.77 5.46 -19.99
CA TRP A 458 -11.56 6.19 -20.37
C TRP A 458 -10.33 5.26 -20.27
N GLN A 459 -9.20 5.71 -20.80
CA GLN A 459 -7.92 4.99 -20.75
C GLN A 459 -6.86 5.79 -19.98
N ALA A 460 -5.83 5.09 -19.52
CA ALA A 460 -4.68 5.74 -18.89
C ALA A 460 -3.38 5.12 -19.38
N LEU A 461 -2.45 5.99 -19.77
CA LEU A 461 -1.16 5.67 -20.35
C LEU A 461 -0.07 6.36 -19.53
N GLN A 462 1.04 5.67 -19.34
CA GLN A 462 2.25 6.25 -18.80
C GLN A 462 3.29 6.24 -19.91
N CYS A 463 3.75 7.42 -20.31
CA CYS A 463 4.75 7.61 -21.34
C CYS A 463 6.03 8.16 -20.68
N ALA A 464 7.12 7.40 -20.78
CA ALA A 464 8.44 7.82 -20.32
C ALA A 464 9.31 8.12 -21.55
N GLN A 465 10.07 9.21 -21.53
CA GLN A 465 10.86 9.66 -22.69
C GLN A 465 11.79 8.60 -23.30
N THR A 466 12.25 7.63 -22.51
CA THR A 466 13.24 6.63 -22.95
C THR A 466 12.65 5.25 -23.23
N GLU A 467 11.39 5.01 -22.90
CA GLU A 467 10.73 3.73 -23.20
C GLU A 467 9.81 3.96 -24.39
N ASN A 468 10.13 3.37 -25.55
CA ASN A 468 9.39 3.45 -26.83
C ASN A 468 7.94 2.89 -26.76
N ARG A 469 7.21 3.15 -25.68
CA ARG A 469 5.83 2.71 -25.47
C ARG A 469 4.82 3.67 -26.08
N CYS A 470 5.19 4.94 -26.20
CA CYS A 470 4.37 5.99 -26.79
C CYS A 470 5.17 6.68 -27.90
N GLU A 471 4.61 6.69 -29.09
CA GLU A 471 5.12 7.41 -30.26
C GLU A 471 4.14 8.55 -30.55
N PHE A 472 4.62 9.78 -30.41
CA PHE A 472 3.84 10.98 -30.68
C PHE A 472 3.89 11.25 -32.19
N VAL A 473 2.74 11.12 -32.85
CA VAL A 473 2.57 11.38 -34.28
C VAL A 473 1.72 12.64 -34.49
N GLU A 474 1.57 13.08 -35.74
CA GLU A 474 0.89 14.35 -36.09
C GLU A 474 -0.51 14.48 -35.47
N ASN A 475 -1.31 13.41 -35.47
CA ASN A 475 -2.72 13.45 -35.07
C ASN A 475 -3.04 12.73 -33.75
N GLY A 476 -2.03 12.17 -33.07
CA GLY A 476 -2.28 11.44 -31.84
C GLY A 476 -1.07 10.68 -31.30
N ILE A 477 -1.35 9.72 -30.42
CA ILE A 477 -0.36 8.86 -29.78
C ILE A 477 -0.54 7.46 -30.29
N ASN A 478 0.47 6.93 -30.96
CA ASN A 478 0.62 5.50 -31.21
C ASN A 478 1.30 4.85 -30.02
N GLY A 479 0.96 3.60 -29.73
CA GLY A 479 1.73 2.85 -28.76
C GLY A 479 1.43 1.36 -28.80
N ASN A 480 2.11 0.64 -27.92
CA ASN A 480 1.93 -0.80 -27.78
C ASN A 480 1.87 -1.18 -26.31
N ILE A 481 0.73 -1.70 -25.86
CA ILE A 481 0.58 -2.29 -24.53
C ILE A 481 0.42 -3.80 -24.69
N GLN A 482 1.41 -4.55 -24.20
CA GLN A 482 1.37 -6.01 -24.16
C GLN A 482 1.13 -6.67 -25.54
N GLY A 483 1.68 -6.09 -26.61
CA GLY A 483 1.51 -6.57 -27.98
C GLY A 483 0.34 -5.93 -28.72
N ASN A 484 -0.59 -5.29 -28.02
CA ASN A 484 -1.72 -4.61 -28.62
C ASN A 484 -1.33 -3.19 -29.00
N LYS A 485 -1.24 -2.94 -30.31
CA LYS A 485 -1.08 -1.59 -30.85
C LYS A 485 -2.35 -0.79 -30.58
N PHE A 486 -2.18 0.48 -30.25
CA PHE A 486 -3.29 1.42 -30.07
C PHE A 486 -2.94 2.76 -30.70
N PHE A 487 -3.97 3.51 -31.06
CA PHE A 487 -3.90 4.91 -31.49
C PHE A 487 -4.92 5.71 -30.70
N VAL A 488 -4.52 6.85 -30.14
CA VAL A 488 -5.43 7.79 -29.46
C VAL A 488 -5.25 9.18 -30.06
N PRO A 489 -6.30 9.80 -30.63
CA PRO A 489 -6.19 11.13 -31.21
C PRO A 489 -6.07 12.20 -30.12
N TYR A 490 -5.35 13.30 -30.39
CA TYR A 490 -5.09 14.34 -29.37
C TYR A 490 -6.35 15.04 -28.84
N GLU A 491 -7.41 15.08 -29.64
CA GLU A 491 -8.73 15.57 -29.22
C GLU A 491 -9.36 14.74 -28.09
N ASN A 492 -8.83 13.54 -27.80
CA ASN A 492 -9.30 12.67 -26.71
C ASN A 492 -8.23 12.49 -25.62
N VAL A 493 -7.15 13.28 -25.62
CA VAL A 493 -6.02 13.11 -24.68
C VAL A 493 -5.96 14.26 -23.69
N ILE A 494 -5.66 13.93 -22.43
CA ILE A 494 -5.27 14.89 -21.41
C ILE A 494 -3.85 14.56 -20.94
N PHE A 495 -2.93 15.51 -21.06
CA PHE A 495 -1.55 15.34 -20.61
C PHE A 495 -1.33 15.85 -19.19
N PHE A 496 -0.73 15.00 -18.37
CA PHE A 496 -0.18 15.37 -17.08
C PHE A 496 1.34 15.23 -17.11
N GLN A 497 2.06 16.32 -16.81
CA GLN A 497 3.49 16.27 -16.59
C GLN A 497 3.77 15.95 -15.13
N TYR A 498 4.47 14.85 -14.88
CA TYR A 498 5.01 14.52 -13.57
C TYR A 498 6.48 14.89 -13.49
N ASN A 499 6.79 15.79 -12.57
CA ASN A 499 8.12 15.93 -12.02
C ASN A 499 8.12 15.48 -10.55
N THR A 500 9.29 15.22 -9.97
CA THR A 500 9.43 14.72 -8.58
C THR A 500 8.75 15.58 -7.51
N LYS A 501 8.30 16.80 -7.84
CA LYS A 501 7.64 17.73 -6.91
C LYS A 501 6.14 17.91 -7.17
N LYS A 502 5.69 17.82 -8.43
CA LYS A 502 4.32 18.17 -8.85
C LYS A 502 3.90 17.33 -10.05
N THR A 503 2.61 16.98 -10.08
CA THR A 503 1.90 16.53 -11.28
C THR A 503 0.98 17.65 -11.72
N ALA A 504 1.12 18.14 -12.95
CA ALA A 504 0.33 19.26 -13.46
C ALA A 504 -0.32 18.89 -14.80
N LEU A 505 -1.58 19.28 -14.95
CA LEU A 505 -2.27 19.29 -16.22
C LEU A 505 -1.56 20.28 -17.16
N LEU A 506 -1.25 19.84 -18.37
CA LEU A 506 -0.70 20.72 -19.39
C LEU A 506 -1.83 21.36 -20.18
N ALA A 507 -1.94 22.69 -20.12
CA ALA A 507 -2.92 23.47 -20.87
C ALA A 507 -2.56 23.59 -22.37
N GLN A 508 -1.30 23.35 -22.72
CA GLN A 508 -0.80 23.38 -24.08
C GLN A 508 -0.10 22.06 -24.41
N PHE A 509 -0.04 21.73 -25.68
CA PHE A 509 0.67 20.54 -26.14
C PHE A 509 2.17 20.65 -25.81
N PRO A 510 2.81 19.63 -25.20
CA PRO A 510 4.19 19.73 -24.74
C PRO A 510 5.16 19.97 -25.91
N LYS A 511 5.98 21.02 -25.80
CA LYS A 511 6.86 21.50 -26.88
C LYS A 511 7.86 20.45 -27.32
N GLU A 512 8.33 19.61 -26.40
CA GLU A 512 9.29 18.53 -26.66
C GLU A 512 8.74 17.44 -27.59
N TYR A 513 7.42 17.36 -27.80
CA TYR A 513 6.79 16.41 -28.71
C TYR A 513 6.17 17.07 -29.95
N GLN A 514 6.33 18.39 -30.11
CA GLN A 514 5.83 19.11 -31.28
C GLN A 514 6.71 18.82 -32.50
N GLN A 515 6.07 18.49 -33.60
CA GLN A 515 6.69 18.40 -34.92
C GLN A 515 6.62 19.79 -35.57
N GLU A 516 7.73 20.18 -36.20
CA GLU A 516 7.83 21.49 -36.85
C GLU A 516 6.78 21.61 -37.96
N GLY A 517 6.00 22.70 -37.94
CA GLY A 517 4.94 22.98 -38.92
C GLY A 517 3.57 22.32 -38.63
N VAL A 518 3.43 21.54 -37.56
CA VAL A 518 2.16 20.90 -37.19
C VAL A 518 1.38 21.75 -36.17
N THR A 519 0.10 21.98 -36.44
CA THR A 519 -0.81 22.62 -35.47
C THR A 519 -1.60 21.56 -34.72
N TYR A 520 -1.48 21.54 -33.40
CA TYR A 520 -2.15 20.55 -32.55
C TYR A 520 -3.48 21.09 -32.03
N ASN A 521 -4.58 20.43 -32.39
CA ASN A 521 -5.90 20.69 -31.81
C ASN A 521 -5.98 20.06 -30.41
N TYR A 522 -5.51 20.79 -29.39
CA TYR A 522 -5.40 20.29 -28.01
C TYR A 522 -6.11 21.25 -27.04
N HIS A 523 -7.29 20.84 -26.59
CA HIS A 523 -8.14 21.57 -25.65
C HIS A 523 -8.53 20.65 -24.48
N PRO A 524 -7.62 20.40 -23.52
CA PRO A 524 -7.83 19.38 -22.49
C PRO A 524 -9.00 19.67 -21.56
N TYR A 525 -9.33 20.94 -21.35
CA TYR A 525 -10.47 21.34 -20.51
C TYR A 525 -11.81 20.95 -21.13
N ASP A 526 -11.90 20.84 -22.46
CA ASP A 526 -13.10 20.36 -23.14
C ASP A 526 -13.36 18.87 -22.88
N LEU A 527 -12.38 18.13 -22.34
CA LEU A 527 -12.47 16.70 -22.04
C LEU A 527 -12.76 16.39 -20.58
N ILE A 528 -12.66 17.40 -19.72
CA ILE A 528 -13.03 17.30 -18.32
C ILE A 528 -14.55 17.54 -18.26
N ALA A 529 -15.27 16.61 -17.64
CA ALA A 529 -16.71 16.81 -17.47
C ALA A 529 -16.90 18.00 -16.53
N GLY A 530 -17.80 18.93 -16.91
CA GLY A 530 -18.16 20.05 -16.04
C GLY A 530 -18.61 19.56 -14.66
N TYR A 531 -18.45 20.42 -13.66
CA TYR A 531 -18.43 20.08 -12.24
C TYR A 531 -19.13 18.78 -11.79
N VAL A 532 -18.30 17.84 -11.31
CA VAL A 532 -18.69 16.65 -10.54
C VAL A 532 -17.94 16.71 -9.19
N PRO A 533 -18.56 16.25 -8.09
CA PRO A 533 -17.88 16.17 -6.80
C PRO A 533 -16.56 15.40 -6.90
N PHE A 534 -15.59 15.83 -6.10
CA PHE A 534 -14.33 15.13 -5.93
C PHE A 534 -14.61 13.67 -5.53
N PRO A 535 -14.05 12.67 -6.24
CA PRO A 535 -14.27 11.27 -5.92
C PRO A 535 -14.08 10.97 -4.43
N GLU A 536 -15.06 10.31 -3.81
CA GLU A 536 -15.04 10.00 -2.38
C GLU A 536 -13.86 9.08 -2.01
N ARG A 537 -13.49 8.16 -2.91
CA ARG A 537 -12.45 7.15 -2.69
C ARG A 537 -11.12 7.73 -2.22
N PRO A 538 -10.47 8.66 -2.95
CA PRO A 538 -9.23 9.28 -2.49
C PRO A 538 -9.32 9.87 -1.07
N GLN A 539 -10.49 10.38 -0.66
CA GLN A 539 -10.72 10.94 0.68
C GLN A 539 -10.57 9.90 1.79
N HIS A 540 -11.08 8.69 1.57
CA HIS A 540 -10.97 7.59 2.53
C HIS A 540 -9.62 6.87 2.41
N ALA A 541 -9.14 6.69 1.18
CA ALA A 541 -8.05 5.80 0.83
C ALA A 541 -6.65 6.37 1.08
N PHE A 542 -6.46 7.69 0.95
CA PHE A 542 -5.12 8.27 0.94
C PHE A 542 -4.77 8.94 2.26
N ASP A 543 -3.48 8.88 2.60
CA ASP A 543 -2.91 9.56 3.78
C ASP A 543 -2.58 11.03 3.47
N LEU A 544 -2.40 11.34 2.18
CA LEU A 544 -1.91 12.63 1.68
C LEU A 544 -3.03 13.61 1.31
N LEU A 545 -4.22 13.50 1.92
CA LEU A 545 -5.28 14.47 1.61
C LEU A 545 -4.68 15.87 1.68
N PRO A 546 -4.83 16.68 0.61
CA PRO A 546 -4.23 17.99 0.60
C PRO A 546 -4.68 18.68 1.89
N ALA A 547 -3.70 19.18 2.66
CA ALA A 547 -4.03 20.09 3.75
C ALA A 547 -4.99 21.11 3.14
N PRO A 548 -6.14 21.41 3.76
CA PRO A 548 -7.14 22.26 3.14
C PRO A 548 -6.50 23.54 2.57
N SER A 549 -5.49 24.09 3.24
CA SER A 549 -4.68 25.23 2.78
C SER A 549 -4.11 25.15 1.35
N ARG A 550 -4.01 23.97 0.72
CA ARG A 550 -3.60 23.81 -0.69
C ARG A 550 -4.71 24.11 -1.70
N LEU A 551 -5.97 24.10 -1.26
CA LEU A 551 -7.13 24.43 -2.07
C LEU A 551 -7.45 25.93 -2.04
N SER A 552 -6.87 26.67 -1.10
CA SER A 552 -7.02 28.11 -1.00
C SER A 552 -6.38 28.82 -2.19
N PRO A 553 -7.12 29.72 -2.87
CA PRO A 553 -6.53 30.61 -3.85
C PRO A 553 -5.32 31.36 -3.27
N GLN A 554 -4.32 31.67 -4.11
CA GLN A 554 -3.12 32.35 -3.63
C GLN A 554 -3.48 33.66 -2.91
N GLY A 555 -3.02 33.83 -1.67
CA GLY A 555 -3.31 35.02 -0.86
C GLY A 555 -4.55 34.91 0.02
N TRP A 556 -5.27 33.78 -0.02
CA TRP A 556 -6.42 33.49 0.83
C TRP A 556 -6.07 32.49 1.94
N SER A 557 -6.65 32.70 3.11
CA SER A 557 -6.69 31.74 4.21
C SER A 557 -8.03 31.02 4.21
N SER A 558 -8.13 29.90 4.92
CA SER A 558 -9.34 29.08 4.92
C SER A 558 -9.54 28.19 6.14
N ALA A 559 -10.79 27.77 6.36
CA ALA A 559 -11.21 26.84 7.39
C ALA A 559 -12.45 26.06 6.95
N GLY A 560 -12.63 24.85 7.52
CA GLY A 560 -13.88 24.08 7.38
C GLY A 560 -14.19 23.55 5.98
N GLN A 561 -13.25 23.67 5.04
CA GLN A 561 -13.45 23.31 3.64
C GLN A 561 -13.17 21.83 3.38
N THR A 562 -13.91 21.26 2.43
CA THR A 562 -13.68 19.92 1.88
C THR A 562 -12.87 19.99 0.60
N LEU A 563 -12.59 18.84 -0.02
CA LEU A 563 -11.95 18.80 -1.34
C LEU A 563 -12.85 19.34 -2.46
N ASN A 564 -14.13 19.54 -2.16
CA ASN A 564 -15.10 20.12 -3.08
C ASN A 564 -15.10 21.65 -3.06
N ASP A 565 -14.62 22.25 -1.97
CA ASP A 565 -14.45 23.69 -1.82
C ASP A 565 -13.07 24.11 -2.34
N ARG A 566 -13.02 24.51 -3.61
CA ARG A 566 -11.75 24.73 -4.32
C ARG A 566 -11.90 25.74 -5.43
N ARG A 567 -10.76 26.21 -5.94
CA ARG A 567 -10.72 26.86 -7.25
C ARG A 567 -11.12 25.89 -8.36
N VAL A 568 -11.95 26.35 -9.28
CA VAL A 568 -12.36 25.64 -10.49
C VAL A 568 -12.14 26.53 -11.73
N CYS A 569 -11.90 25.93 -12.90
CA CYS A 569 -11.55 26.69 -14.11
C CYS A 569 -12.39 26.29 -15.34
N ASP A 570 -13.48 25.57 -15.11
CA ASP A 570 -14.52 25.23 -16.08
C ASP A 570 -15.72 26.20 -16.01
N VAL A 571 -15.86 26.92 -14.89
CA VAL A 571 -16.89 27.92 -14.66
C VAL A 571 -16.19 29.16 -14.09
N SER A 572 -16.23 30.27 -14.83
CA SER A 572 -15.76 31.59 -14.39
C SER A 572 -16.70 32.68 -14.90
N HIS A 573 -16.65 33.85 -14.26
CA HIS A 573 -17.32 35.06 -14.73
C HIS A 573 -16.42 35.78 -15.73
N SER A 574 -15.16 35.99 -15.36
CA SER A 574 -14.10 36.46 -16.25
C SER A 574 -12.84 35.62 -16.05
N GLY A 575 -11.82 35.81 -16.89
CA GLY A 575 -10.58 35.02 -16.77
C GLY A 575 -10.77 33.52 -17.03
N GLN A 576 -9.98 32.69 -16.34
CA GLN A 576 -9.97 31.24 -16.48
C GLN A 576 -10.58 30.52 -15.29
N CYS A 577 -10.64 31.12 -14.09
CA CYS A 577 -11.01 30.40 -12.88
C CYS A 577 -11.97 31.17 -11.97
N SER A 578 -12.63 30.45 -11.06
CA SER A 578 -13.44 31.00 -9.97
C SER A 578 -13.28 30.16 -8.69
N LEU A 579 -13.76 30.67 -7.57
CA LEU A 579 -13.81 29.92 -6.31
C LEU A 579 -15.15 29.21 -6.15
N LEU A 580 -15.14 27.90 -5.95
CA LEU A 580 -16.34 27.10 -5.69
C LEU A 580 -16.46 26.75 -4.20
N PHE A 581 -17.69 26.87 -3.71
CA PHE A 581 -18.16 26.26 -2.47
C PHE A 581 -19.14 25.14 -2.78
N TYR A 582 -18.93 23.98 -2.15
CA TYR A 582 -19.81 22.83 -2.24
C TYR A 582 -20.57 22.67 -0.94
N GLY A 583 -21.88 22.87 -1.01
CA GLY A 583 -22.79 22.84 0.13
C GLY A 583 -23.06 21.44 0.66
N ASP A 584 -22.04 20.72 1.12
CA ASP A 584 -22.18 19.38 1.72
C ASP A 584 -22.52 19.39 3.22
N GLY A 585 -22.90 20.56 3.75
CA GLY A 585 -23.16 20.76 5.17
C GLY A 585 -21.91 21.06 6.00
N ASN A 586 -20.74 21.26 5.38
CA ASN A 586 -19.59 21.87 6.06
C ASN A 586 -19.63 23.40 6.00
N ARG A 587 -19.04 24.04 7.01
CA ARG A 587 -18.89 25.51 7.07
C ARG A 587 -17.55 25.91 6.45
N ALA A 588 -17.43 25.74 5.15
CA ALA A 588 -16.28 26.23 4.41
C ALA A 588 -16.24 27.76 4.48
N ALA A 589 -15.07 28.29 4.78
CA ALA A 589 -14.81 29.72 4.83
C ALA A 589 -13.45 30.02 4.22
N PHE A 590 -13.38 31.05 3.39
CA PHE A 590 -12.15 31.63 2.90
C PHE A 590 -12.09 33.07 3.42
N TRP A 591 -10.90 33.56 3.75
CA TRP A 591 -10.76 34.95 4.14
C TRP A 591 -9.43 35.54 3.72
N GLN A 592 -9.41 36.85 3.59
CA GLN A 592 -8.22 37.61 3.30
C GLN A 592 -8.17 38.88 4.14
N GLU A 593 -7.04 39.07 4.81
CA GLU A 593 -6.72 40.30 5.52
C GLU A 593 -6.10 41.31 4.53
N ILE A 594 -6.71 42.48 4.43
CA ILE A 594 -6.31 43.58 3.58
C ILE A 594 -5.72 44.67 4.47
N LYS A 595 -4.42 44.93 4.30
CA LYS A 595 -3.67 45.92 5.07
C LYS A 595 -3.90 47.33 4.53
N ALA A 596 -5.10 47.85 4.77
CA ALA A 596 -5.51 49.21 4.43
C ALA A 596 -6.07 49.92 5.66
N SER A 597 -5.71 51.19 5.82
CA SER A 597 -6.23 52.08 6.86
C SER A 597 -6.93 53.27 6.23
N GLY A 598 -7.83 53.90 6.98
CA GLY A 598 -8.57 55.06 6.50
C GLY A 598 -9.30 55.78 7.62
N ASP A 599 -9.86 56.95 7.29
CA ASP A 599 -10.53 57.84 8.22
C ASP A 599 -12.04 57.54 8.34
N ALA A 600 -12.68 58.13 9.35
CA ALA A 600 -14.15 58.11 9.44
C ALA A 600 -14.78 58.91 8.28
N GLY A 601 -15.92 58.44 7.78
CA GLY A 601 -16.66 59.03 6.66
C GLY A 601 -16.25 58.49 5.29
N GLU A 602 -15.18 57.69 5.20
CA GLU A 602 -14.79 57.03 3.95
C GLU A 602 -15.84 56.00 3.52
N ARG A 603 -16.07 55.89 2.22
CA ARG A 603 -16.99 54.91 1.63
C ARG A 603 -16.22 53.70 1.13
N LEU A 604 -16.53 52.53 1.67
CA LEU A 604 -16.02 51.23 1.19
C LEU A 604 -17.13 50.50 0.44
N GLU A 605 -16.81 49.93 -0.71
CA GLU A 605 -17.73 49.14 -1.50
C GLU A 605 -17.09 47.79 -1.84
N LEU A 606 -17.66 46.70 -1.32
CA LEU A 606 -17.26 45.34 -1.66
C LEU A 606 -18.18 44.82 -2.77
N LEU A 607 -17.59 44.40 -3.88
CA LEU A 607 -18.23 43.84 -5.06
C LEU A 607 -17.79 42.40 -5.25
N LEU A 608 -18.72 41.52 -5.62
CA LEU A 608 -18.44 40.10 -5.82
C LEU A 608 -19.43 39.48 -6.82
N TRP A 609 -18.92 38.82 -7.86
CA TRP A 609 -19.77 38.04 -8.75
C TRP A 609 -20.07 36.67 -8.13
N GLY A 610 -21.35 36.29 -8.15
CA GLY A 610 -21.82 35.03 -7.60
C GLY A 610 -22.73 34.29 -8.56
N LYS A 611 -22.57 32.98 -8.65
CA LYS A 611 -23.44 32.06 -9.41
C LYS A 611 -23.79 30.85 -8.56
N SER A 612 -24.97 30.26 -8.74
CA SER A 612 -25.39 29.04 -8.04
C SER A 612 -26.23 28.11 -8.90
N GLN A 613 -26.04 26.80 -8.74
CA GLN A 613 -26.80 25.78 -9.48
C GLN A 613 -28.12 25.39 -8.79
N GLN A 614 -28.28 25.72 -7.51
CA GLN A 614 -29.52 25.53 -6.77
C GLN A 614 -29.74 26.80 -5.94
N PRO A 615 -30.56 27.76 -6.40
CA PRO A 615 -30.78 29.00 -5.67
C PRO A 615 -31.28 28.64 -4.27
N ALA A 616 -30.48 28.97 -3.26
CA ALA A 616 -30.79 28.64 -1.88
C ALA A 616 -32.14 29.24 -1.49
N ALA A 617 -32.97 28.46 -0.80
CA ALA A 617 -34.11 28.99 -0.07
C ALA A 617 -33.58 29.73 1.20
N GLY A 618 -32.99 30.90 1.03
CA GLY A 618 -32.49 31.72 2.15
C GLY A 618 -31.63 32.91 1.72
N THR A 619 -31.84 34.07 2.36
CA THR A 619 -31.15 35.36 2.16
C THR A 619 -29.85 35.49 2.99
N MET A 620 -29.05 34.43 3.08
CA MET A 620 -27.83 34.43 3.91
C MET A 620 -26.66 35.10 3.18
N PRO A 621 -25.76 35.82 3.87
CA PRO A 621 -24.66 36.51 3.21
C PRO A 621 -23.65 35.55 2.56
N ILE A 622 -23.19 35.89 1.36
CA ILE A 622 -22.13 35.15 0.65
C ILE A 622 -20.73 35.65 1.00
N ALA A 623 -20.64 36.91 1.42
CA ALA A 623 -19.41 37.56 1.83
C ALA A 623 -19.68 38.50 3.01
N ILE A 624 -18.67 38.68 3.86
CA ILE A 624 -18.69 39.58 5.01
C ILE A 624 -17.44 40.46 4.94
N LEU A 625 -17.64 41.77 4.90
CA LEU A 625 -16.57 42.76 5.10
C LEU A 625 -16.51 43.10 6.59
N THR A 626 -15.38 42.84 7.24
CA THR A 626 -15.14 43.26 8.62
C THR A 626 -14.15 44.41 8.63
N VAL A 627 -14.54 45.51 9.27
CA VAL A 627 -13.70 46.71 9.44
C VAL A 627 -13.16 46.73 10.87
N PHE A 628 -11.83 46.75 11.04
CA PHE A 628 -11.19 46.79 12.36
C PHE A 628 -10.70 48.19 12.70
N TYR A 629 -11.26 48.78 13.75
CA TYR A 629 -11.05 50.17 14.13
C TYR A 629 -9.81 50.40 14.99
N ASN A 630 -9.30 51.64 15.01
CA ASN A 630 -8.14 52.03 15.82
C ASN A 630 -8.35 51.85 17.35
N ASP A 631 -9.61 51.85 17.81
CA ASP A 631 -9.96 51.61 19.21
C ASP A 631 -10.03 50.11 19.58
N GLY A 632 -9.72 49.22 18.64
CA GLY A 632 -9.76 47.77 18.82
C GLY A 632 -11.14 47.14 18.62
N SER A 633 -12.19 47.93 18.34
CA SER A 633 -13.50 47.41 17.96
C SER A 633 -13.56 46.96 16.49
N ALA A 634 -14.57 46.18 16.13
CA ALA A 634 -14.82 45.77 14.74
C ALA A 634 -16.31 45.86 14.39
N GLU A 635 -16.62 46.06 13.11
CA GLU A 635 -17.99 46.07 12.57
C GLU A 635 -18.04 45.20 11.31
N GLU A 636 -19.09 44.38 11.20
CA GLU A 636 -19.30 43.44 10.10
C GLU A 636 -20.42 43.91 9.17
N PHE A 637 -20.16 43.81 7.87
CA PHE A 637 -21.07 44.20 6.82
C PHE A 637 -21.30 43.03 5.87
N ALA A 638 -22.51 42.49 5.92
CA ALA A 638 -22.94 41.34 5.14
C ALA A 638 -23.30 41.76 3.70
N VAL A 639 -22.72 41.08 2.71
CA VAL A 639 -23.12 41.19 1.30
C VAL A 639 -24.38 40.36 1.08
N PRO A 640 -25.53 40.97 0.73
CA PRO A 640 -26.76 40.23 0.48
C PRO A 640 -26.58 39.28 -0.71
N SER A 641 -27.05 38.04 -0.59
CA SER A 641 -26.95 37.05 -1.65
C SER A 641 -28.12 37.16 -2.63
N GLN A 642 -27.83 37.46 -3.89
CA GLN A 642 -28.77 37.33 -5.01
C GLN A 642 -28.33 36.22 -5.97
N LEU A 643 -27.88 35.10 -5.42
CA LEU A 643 -27.37 33.99 -6.21
C LEU A 643 -28.46 33.40 -7.12
N SER A 644 -28.14 33.27 -8.40
CA SER A 644 -29.03 32.75 -9.44
C SER A 644 -28.32 31.67 -10.28
N GLY A 645 -29.05 31.07 -11.22
CA GLY A 645 -28.48 30.16 -12.22
C GLY A 645 -27.39 30.80 -13.09
N ASP A 646 -27.42 32.12 -13.22
CA ASP A 646 -26.44 32.94 -13.93
C ASP A 646 -25.59 33.78 -12.96
N TRP A 647 -24.48 34.32 -13.48
CA TRP A 647 -23.63 35.24 -12.74
C TRP A 647 -24.36 36.52 -12.37
N THR A 648 -24.31 36.88 -11.10
CA THR A 648 -24.97 38.06 -10.53
C THR A 648 -23.96 38.86 -9.73
N LEU A 649 -23.97 40.18 -9.89
CA LEU A 649 -23.15 41.07 -9.10
C LEU A 649 -23.80 41.26 -7.73
N ASN A 650 -23.08 40.93 -6.67
CA ASN A 650 -23.48 41.13 -5.29
C ASN A 650 -22.58 42.21 -4.70
N GLN A 651 -23.16 43.19 -4.00
CA GLN A 651 -22.37 44.29 -3.47
C GLN A 651 -22.93 44.82 -2.16
N VAL A 652 -22.05 45.41 -1.35
CA VAL A 652 -22.39 46.20 -0.17
C VAL A 652 -21.55 47.47 -0.14
N ALA A 653 -22.20 48.62 0.02
CA ALA A 653 -21.53 49.91 0.20
C ALA A 653 -21.76 50.39 1.63
N VAL A 654 -20.67 50.78 2.31
CA VAL A 654 -20.66 51.12 3.72
C VAL A 654 -19.87 52.40 3.94
N GLU A 655 -20.41 53.29 4.77
CA GLU A 655 -19.70 54.48 5.24
C GLU A 655 -19.09 54.18 6.61
N VAL A 656 -17.77 54.31 6.69
CA VAL A 656 -17.02 53.87 7.87
C VAL A 656 -17.18 54.88 9.01
N LYS A 657 -17.63 54.45 10.19
CA LYS A 657 -17.98 55.37 11.30
C LYS A 657 -16.77 55.90 12.09
N LYS A 658 -15.62 55.23 12.00
CA LYS A 658 -14.42 55.51 12.79
C LYS A 658 -13.16 55.23 11.95
N PRO A 659 -12.01 55.85 12.27
CA PRO A 659 -10.75 55.47 11.64
C PRO A 659 -10.41 54.00 11.86
N TYR A 660 -9.94 53.32 10.81
CA TYR A 660 -9.68 51.88 10.79
C TYR A 660 -8.23 51.52 10.46
N THR A 661 -7.80 50.34 10.94
CA THR A 661 -6.42 49.83 10.84
C THR A 661 -6.22 48.83 9.70
N HIS A 662 -7.20 47.96 9.49
CA HIS A 662 -7.18 46.90 8.48
C HIS A 662 -8.61 46.41 8.20
N LEU A 663 -8.75 45.68 7.10
CA LEU A 663 -10.00 45.11 6.65
C LEU A 663 -9.85 43.59 6.53
N LEU A 664 -10.93 42.85 6.74
CA LEU A 664 -10.99 41.42 6.52
C LEU A 664 -12.19 41.11 5.64
N VAL A 665 -11.97 40.46 4.51
CA VAL A 665 -13.05 39.94 3.67
C VAL A 665 -13.14 38.44 3.90
N SER A 666 -14.32 37.95 4.28
CA SER A 666 -14.59 36.53 4.44
C SER A 666 -15.69 36.07 3.50
N LEU A 667 -15.51 34.91 2.88
CA LEU A 667 -16.43 34.22 1.99
C LEU A 667 -16.89 32.95 2.71
N SER A 668 -18.17 32.83 3.03
CA SER A 668 -18.72 31.63 3.68
C SER A 668 -20.21 31.48 3.35
N PRO A 669 -20.55 31.06 2.11
CA PRO A 669 -21.92 30.70 1.77
C PRO A 669 -22.36 29.54 2.66
N ASN A 670 -23.39 29.78 3.47
CA ASN A 670 -23.78 28.87 4.55
C ASN A 670 -24.44 27.57 4.04
N LEU A 671 -23.97 26.41 4.52
CA LEU A 671 -24.58 25.08 4.80
C LEU A 671 -25.69 24.45 3.92
N GLN A 672 -26.22 25.11 2.89
CA GLN A 672 -27.32 24.55 2.09
C GLN A 672 -26.78 23.63 0.99
N PRO A 673 -27.43 22.48 0.73
CA PRO A 673 -27.15 21.63 -0.42
C PRO A 673 -27.08 22.46 -1.70
N GLY A 674 -25.96 22.41 -2.41
CA GLY A 674 -25.79 23.16 -3.64
C GLY A 674 -24.36 23.51 -3.97
N MET A 675 -24.21 24.39 -4.95
CA MET A 675 -22.92 24.92 -5.39
C MET A 675 -23.01 26.44 -5.49
N VAL A 676 -21.95 27.11 -5.07
CA VAL A 676 -21.80 28.56 -5.21
C VAL A 676 -20.43 28.84 -5.80
N TRP A 677 -20.41 29.47 -6.97
CA TRP A 677 -19.19 30.01 -7.56
C TRP A 677 -19.10 31.50 -7.25
N LEU A 678 -17.92 31.94 -6.86
CA LEU A 678 -17.58 33.32 -6.55
C LEU A 678 -16.41 33.74 -7.42
N ASP A 679 -16.47 34.94 -8.00
CA ASP A 679 -15.45 35.43 -8.91
C ASP A 679 -15.36 36.96 -8.91
N ASP A 680 -14.28 37.50 -9.46
CA ASP A 680 -14.04 38.94 -9.68
C ASP A 680 -14.36 39.81 -8.46
N MET A 681 -13.78 39.46 -7.31
CA MET A 681 -14.00 40.21 -6.07
C MET A 681 -13.23 41.53 -6.06
N SER A 682 -13.91 42.65 -5.85
CA SER A 682 -13.26 43.96 -5.76
C SER A 682 -13.68 44.70 -4.49
N LEU A 683 -12.75 45.45 -3.91
CA LEU A 683 -13.00 46.33 -2.78
C LEU A 683 -12.56 47.74 -3.15
N VAL A 684 -13.52 48.65 -3.27
CA VAL A 684 -13.30 50.02 -3.76
C VAL A 684 -13.47 51.01 -2.61
N LYS A 685 -12.57 51.98 -2.52
CA LYS A 685 -12.59 53.11 -1.60
C LYS A 685 -12.94 54.40 -2.34
N ASP A 686 -13.91 55.13 -1.81
CA ASP A 686 -14.41 56.43 -2.30
C ASP A 686 -14.76 56.48 -3.80
N ASN A 687 -15.17 55.34 -4.35
CA ASN A 687 -15.46 55.13 -5.79
C ASN A 687 -14.27 55.41 -6.74
N THR A 688 -13.05 55.53 -6.22
CA THR A 688 -11.88 55.95 -7.03
C THR A 688 -10.66 55.07 -6.87
N GLU A 689 -10.48 54.42 -5.72
CA GLU A 689 -9.28 53.62 -5.44
C GLU A 689 -9.68 52.17 -5.19
N GLU A 690 -9.20 51.26 -6.04
CA GLU A 690 -9.36 49.82 -5.79
C GLU A 690 -8.32 49.37 -4.76
N ILE A 691 -8.79 49.03 -3.57
CA ILE A 691 -7.97 48.40 -2.52
C ILE A 691 -8.01 46.90 -2.77
N THR A 692 -7.35 46.48 -3.85
CA THR A 692 -7.52 45.15 -4.44
C THR A 692 -7.21 44.04 -3.44
N ALA A 693 -8.13 43.07 -3.36
CA ALA A 693 -7.81 41.78 -2.78
C ALA A 693 -6.63 41.14 -3.52
N LYS A 694 -5.75 40.42 -2.84
CA LYS A 694 -4.76 39.60 -3.55
C LYS A 694 -5.52 38.49 -4.26
N ASN A 695 -5.37 38.43 -5.59
CA ASN A 695 -6.00 37.44 -6.45
C ASN A 695 -7.54 37.48 -6.43
N PRO A 696 -8.15 38.57 -6.95
CA PRO A 696 -9.59 38.82 -6.88
C PRO A 696 -10.42 37.89 -7.78
N SER A 697 -9.84 37.43 -8.89
CA SER A 697 -10.42 36.47 -9.84
C SER A 697 -9.95 35.03 -9.59
N PHE A 698 -9.32 34.78 -8.44
CA PHE A 698 -8.88 33.45 -8.02
C PHE A 698 -7.94 32.73 -9.01
N GLU A 699 -7.18 33.43 -9.83
CA GLU A 699 -6.24 32.90 -10.83
C GLU A 699 -4.98 32.24 -10.21
N GLN A 700 -4.08 31.72 -11.06
CA GLN A 700 -2.81 31.06 -10.64
C GLN A 700 -1.64 31.98 -10.37
#